data_AF-A0AA97NNJ2-F1
#
_entry.id   AF-A0AA97NNJ2-F1
#
_cell.length_a   1.000
_cell.length_b   1.000
_cell.length_c   1.000
_cell.angle_alpha   90.00
_cell.angle_beta   90.00
_cell.angle_gamma   90.00
#
_symmetry.space_group_name_H-M   'P 1'
#
loop_
_entity.id
_entity.type
_entity.pdbx_description
1 polymer ?
#
loop_
_entity_poly.entity_id
_entity_poly.type
_entity_poly.pdbx_seq_one_letter_code
_entity_poly.pdbx_strand_id
1 'polypeptide(L)'
;MPPTDASRQREFVHPEAAHARKKTPPSPFVLQPITAFYFFLAANLIAAVFAPIQDCDETFNYWEPTHYLTHGYGLQTWEYSPEYSIRSWLYVSLHAIVANIRRILPQSTKVSEFYFVRYVLGFICALAQTLLYRSISLTISPRTGTWFVMVLVASPGNFHASAAYLPSSFAMYACMLGAAAFIHWRGGLKTSHGIFWFAVAGVIGWPFAAALCAPFLAEEGLLPLFGDGERRFDCFVRVGRGVVAALLLVVFDTCINTFFYRKMEVISWNIVKYNVFSSSGGPNLYGTEPWTFYFKNLALNFNIWFVLAMLSMPLFLMRNLIVPSGHELRSGWRTTVFLTPFYMWLGIFTAQPHKEERFMYPAYPFLALNAAVAFHIIVTALGNANPKTLIGMIPGKLKLAVLSIAVLLAFDVSLARVYGVYTAYSAPLSLYKPLGTGVLGEQGLGGSGDSVCFGKEWYRFPSSFFLPRKMRAKFIRSEFRGLLPGEFSEARTGFGIFGGTWLTPSGMNDRNEEDMGNGQRQLGGRTMYPILGCSEYELPRPGALGPSAVLYTGSHAEKVGLSLSFAKTEGFIKKSNISAGLYIASLYDYWHHRTRNFGVMQENLLLMELREQGAVVDFGSLHLGALKRIVTGGVAIPGDPGYEDAIRRWSALAVKQAGIVVFPTTAREVSGAIVYANGHSIPFTVCCGGHATSGSSSIGPDGMLIHLRLMQAISVDAQARTVTFGGGCLWRQVDAATSEYGMATPGGTISHTGVGGLILGGGFGWLSGRYGLCIDNLLEVEVVLGDGRIVTANAASEPDLFWAMRGAGHSFGVATRFTSRLYPQGDVWGGLLEFPHERLAEVTAVVNEMINKGDEDQCLMVTSTYATSKDSKSTVRAKVTTVCCFYNGTAEKAEGEIFKPLLSLRPHTSTAKQLPYAEMNRVLDEFLTYGSMMRQGGTNVLPHLTAQVLCGAANKLFDWVDEMLRKSDGRVDARDSIIAWELIPFDKTASVPGSATATGNRGRYYNVGMVVCNSSSDASQDDEMRAFKRELSASIATAGFKADMVGHGGVGHYVNYAEEQLSAEAGFGGNAKRLRELKTRYDPDNRFRKLWRLDTNV
;
A
#
# COMPACT_ATOMS: atom_id res chain seq x y z
N MET A 1 88.81 47.64 -45.10
CA MET A 1 88.74 48.14 -43.70
C MET A 1 87.31 48.62 -43.43
N PRO A 2 86.73 48.37 -42.24
CA PRO A 2 86.71 47.12 -41.45
C PRO A 2 85.25 46.86 -40.91
N PRO A 3 84.98 46.10 -39.82
CA PRO A 3 84.85 44.62 -39.83
C PRO A 3 83.68 44.04 -38.96
N THR A 4 83.71 42.70 -38.76
CA THR A 4 83.20 41.87 -37.62
C THR A 4 81.68 41.66 -37.42
N ASP A 5 81.13 40.60 -36.83
CA ASP A 5 81.44 39.17 -36.56
C ASP A 5 80.20 38.62 -35.78
N ALA A 6 80.09 37.29 -35.63
CA ALA A 6 79.30 36.53 -34.64
C ALA A 6 77.88 36.02 -34.98
N SER A 7 77.88 34.72 -35.33
CA SER A 7 76.93 33.65 -34.98
C SER A 7 75.44 33.75 -35.38
N ARG A 8 75.11 33.24 -36.58
CA ARG A 8 73.82 32.59 -36.85
C ARG A 8 73.94 31.10 -36.54
N GLN A 9 73.33 30.64 -35.45
CA GLN A 9 73.01 29.23 -35.27
C GLN A 9 72.08 28.79 -36.41
N ARG A 10 72.53 27.83 -37.22
CA ARG A 10 71.65 27.10 -38.13
C ARG A 10 70.77 26.18 -37.30
N GLU A 11 69.52 26.57 -37.14
CA GLU A 11 68.48 25.64 -36.70
C GLU A 11 68.17 24.71 -37.88
N PHE A 12 68.42 23.41 -37.71
CA PHE A 12 68.12 22.39 -38.70
C PHE A 12 66.60 22.17 -38.75
N VAL A 13 65.92 22.82 -39.69
CA VAL A 13 64.48 22.61 -39.91
C VAL A 13 64.29 21.41 -40.82
N HIS A 14 63.70 20.35 -40.26
CA HIS A 14 63.34 19.11 -40.96
C HIS A 14 62.32 19.39 -42.09
N PRO A 15 62.35 18.69 -43.24
CA PRO A 15 61.53 19.00 -44.42
C PRO A 15 60.00 18.82 -44.27
N GLU A 16 59.49 18.54 -43.07
CA GLU A 16 58.05 18.37 -42.82
C GLU A 16 57.32 19.67 -42.42
N ALA A 17 58.04 20.77 -42.18
CA ALA A 17 57.47 22.03 -41.71
C ALA A 17 56.80 22.88 -42.81
N ALA A 18 56.67 22.40 -44.05
CA ALA A 18 56.05 23.14 -45.15
C ALA A 18 54.51 22.99 -45.24
N HIS A 19 53.88 22.12 -44.44
CA HIS A 19 52.44 21.85 -44.49
C HIS A 19 51.59 22.41 -43.33
N ALA A 20 52.15 23.28 -42.49
CA ALA A 20 51.39 23.94 -41.44
C ALA A 20 50.43 25.01 -42.03
N ARG A 21 49.27 24.59 -42.53
CA ARG A 21 48.11 25.47 -42.78
C ARG A 21 47.83 26.25 -41.49
N LYS A 22 47.78 27.59 -41.59
CA LYS A 22 47.30 28.51 -40.55
C LYS A 22 46.04 27.94 -39.88
N LYS A 23 46.13 27.59 -38.58
CA LYS A 23 44.97 27.19 -37.77
C LYS A 23 44.01 28.37 -37.67
N THR A 24 42.85 28.25 -38.31
CA THR A 24 41.69 29.11 -38.06
C THR A 24 41.39 29.11 -36.56
N PRO A 25 41.11 30.26 -35.92
CA PRO A 25 40.75 30.28 -34.50
C PRO A 25 39.56 29.34 -34.26
N PRO A 26 39.57 28.52 -33.19
CA PRO A 26 38.47 27.61 -32.90
C PRO A 26 37.17 28.42 -32.71
N SER A 27 36.06 27.92 -33.27
CA SER A 27 34.75 28.53 -33.08
C SER A 27 34.46 28.68 -31.58
N PRO A 28 33.94 29.83 -31.10
CA PRO A 28 33.73 30.10 -29.67
C PRO A 28 32.70 29.16 -29.01
N PHE A 29 32.03 28.32 -29.79
CA PHE A 29 31.00 27.38 -29.33
C PHE A 29 31.47 25.92 -29.26
N VAL A 30 32.71 25.61 -29.66
CA VAL A 30 33.27 24.25 -29.60
C VAL A 30 33.83 24.00 -28.21
N LEU A 31 33.18 23.15 -27.41
CA LEU A 31 33.81 22.59 -26.22
C LEU A 31 34.95 21.67 -26.66
N GLN A 32 36.10 21.75 -25.99
CA GLN A 32 37.14 20.75 -26.22
C GLN A 32 36.59 19.37 -25.81
N PRO A 33 36.90 18.29 -26.55
CA PRO A 33 36.40 16.95 -26.21
C PRO A 33 36.69 16.55 -24.75
N ILE A 34 37.83 16.97 -24.21
CA ILE A 34 38.20 16.74 -22.81
C ILE A 34 37.30 17.49 -21.83
N THR A 35 36.84 18.70 -22.17
CA THR A 35 35.90 19.47 -21.36
C THR A 35 34.52 18.81 -21.37
N ALA A 36 34.05 18.37 -22.55
CA ALA A 36 32.81 17.62 -22.65
C ALA A 36 32.89 16.30 -21.85
N PHE A 37 34.03 15.61 -21.90
CA PHE A 37 34.30 14.44 -21.08
C PHE A 37 34.18 14.72 -19.59
N TYR A 38 34.73 15.83 -19.08
CA TYR A 38 34.59 16.17 -17.66
C TYR A 38 33.15 16.46 -17.24
N PHE A 39 32.34 17.12 -18.08
CA PHE A 39 30.92 17.31 -17.79
C PHE A 39 30.16 15.99 -17.72
N PHE A 40 30.37 15.11 -18.69
CA PHE A 40 29.77 13.78 -18.69
C PHE A 40 30.24 12.93 -17.52
N LEU A 41 31.56 12.91 -17.27
CA LEU A 41 32.15 12.13 -16.19
C LEU A 41 31.62 12.60 -14.84
N ALA A 42 31.55 13.92 -14.59
CA ALA A 42 30.99 14.44 -13.35
C ALA A 42 29.54 14.01 -13.16
N ALA A 43 28.69 14.18 -14.19
CA ALA A 43 27.29 13.77 -14.12
C ALA A 43 27.12 12.26 -13.88
N ASN A 44 27.87 11.43 -14.62
CA ASN A 44 27.77 9.97 -14.55
C ASN A 44 28.38 9.42 -13.25
N LEU A 45 29.41 10.05 -12.68
CA LEU A 45 29.95 9.66 -11.36
C LEU A 45 29.00 10.05 -10.23
N ILE A 46 28.35 11.21 -10.31
CA ILE A 46 27.28 11.59 -9.38
C ILE A 46 26.14 10.56 -9.48
N ALA A 47 25.74 10.16 -10.69
CA ALA A 47 24.77 9.09 -10.88
C ALA A 47 25.21 7.75 -10.28
N ALA A 48 26.47 7.35 -10.48
CA ALA A 48 27.01 6.10 -9.92
C ALA A 48 26.92 6.03 -8.39
N VAL A 49 26.97 7.18 -7.72
CA VAL A 49 26.81 7.28 -6.25
C VAL A 49 25.33 7.32 -5.85
N PHE A 50 24.55 8.21 -6.46
CA PHE A 50 23.24 8.62 -5.95
C PHE A 50 22.04 8.00 -6.67
N ALA A 51 22.20 7.49 -7.90
CA ALA A 51 21.08 6.84 -8.58
C ALA A 51 20.73 5.53 -7.85
N PRO A 52 19.46 5.35 -7.43
CA PRO A 52 19.02 4.10 -6.82
C PRO A 52 18.96 2.97 -7.85
N ILE A 53 18.98 1.72 -7.38
CA ILE A 53 18.61 0.57 -8.19
C ILE A 53 17.08 0.59 -8.30
N GLN A 54 16.56 0.88 -9.49
CA GLN A 54 15.11 0.99 -9.72
C GLN A 54 14.46 -0.33 -10.13
N ASP A 55 15.29 -1.31 -10.44
CA ASP A 55 14.88 -2.52 -11.12
C ASP A 55 15.42 -3.75 -10.41
N CYS A 56 14.50 -4.67 -10.07
CA CYS A 56 14.86 -5.91 -9.42
C CYS A 56 15.67 -6.84 -10.35
N ASP A 57 15.50 -6.74 -11.67
CA ASP A 57 16.34 -7.46 -12.62
C ASP A 57 17.80 -7.02 -12.53
N GLU A 58 18.07 -5.74 -12.31
CA GLU A 58 19.44 -5.26 -12.08
C GLU A 58 20.09 -6.04 -10.92
N THR A 59 19.34 -6.23 -9.83
CA THR A 59 19.83 -6.92 -8.63
C THR A 59 19.99 -8.42 -8.85
N PHE A 60 18.90 -9.12 -9.19
CA PHE A 60 18.90 -10.59 -9.16
C PHE A 60 19.44 -11.23 -10.44
N ASN A 61 19.44 -10.50 -11.57
CA ASN A 61 19.97 -11.01 -12.83
C ASN A 61 21.38 -10.53 -13.17
N TYR A 62 21.94 -9.54 -12.49
CA TYR A 62 23.29 -9.07 -12.81
C TYR A 62 24.17 -8.91 -11.56
N TRP A 63 23.70 -8.22 -10.52
CA TRP A 63 24.48 -8.08 -9.29
C TRP A 63 24.68 -9.42 -8.56
N GLU A 64 23.65 -10.24 -8.38
CA GLU A 64 23.77 -11.55 -7.71
C GLU A 64 24.63 -12.57 -8.47
N PRO A 65 24.50 -12.74 -9.81
CA PRO A 65 25.43 -13.58 -10.58
C PRO A 65 26.87 -13.05 -10.58
N THR A 66 27.07 -11.73 -10.61
CA THR A 66 28.43 -11.15 -10.46
C THR A 66 28.99 -11.47 -9.07
N HIS A 67 28.16 -11.36 -8.03
CA HIS A 67 28.52 -11.73 -6.67
C HIS A 67 28.87 -13.23 -6.58
N TYR A 68 28.16 -14.11 -7.29
CA TYR A 68 28.50 -15.53 -7.37
C TYR A 68 29.89 -15.77 -8.02
N LEU A 69 30.19 -15.14 -9.16
CA LEU A 69 31.50 -15.32 -9.82
C LEU A 69 32.67 -14.77 -9.01
N THR A 70 32.43 -13.77 -8.15
CA THR A 70 33.47 -13.09 -7.36
C THR A 70 33.63 -13.66 -5.94
N HIS A 71 32.53 -14.06 -5.30
CA HIS A 71 32.49 -14.50 -3.89
C HIS A 71 32.05 -15.96 -3.71
N GLY A 72 31.63 -16.66 -4.78
CA GLY A 72 31.32 -18.09 -4.78
C GLY A 72 29.91 -18.46 -4.28
N TYR A 73 29.08 -17.47 -3.95
CA TYR A 73 27.68 -17.65 -3.53
C TYR A 73 26.83 -16.47 -4.01
N GLY A 74 25.51 -16.68 -4.16
CA GLY A 74 24.57 -15.65 -4.60
C GLY A 74 23.24 -16.27 -4.99
N LEU A 75 22.33 -15.43 -5.47
CA LEU A 75 21.01 -15.83 -5.95
C LEU A 75 20.95 -15.88 -7.49
N GLN A 76 20.11 -16.76 -8.01
CA GLN A 76 19.88 -16.96 -9.44
C GLN A 76 18.38 -17.02 -9.75
N THR A 77 18.01 -16.50 -10.91
CA THR A 77 16.67 -16.67 -11.49
C THR A 77 16.67 -17.86 -12.44
N TRP A 78 15.48 -18.29 -12.88
CA TRP A 78 15.32 -19.33 -13.90
C TRP A 78 16.03 -19.00 -15.22
N GLU A 79 16.25 -17.72 -15.49
CA GLU A 79 16.83 -17.21 -16.73
C GLU A 79 18.30 -17.63 -16.93
N TYR A 80 19.00 -17.98 -15.84
CA TYR A 80 20.35 -18.54 -15.81
C TYR A 80 20.40 -20.07 -15.78
N SER A 81 19.26 -20.76 -15.89
CA SER A 81 19.27 -22.22 -16.02
C SER A 81 19.70 -22.66 -17.44
N PRO A 82 20.39 -23.80 -17.60
CA PRO A 82 20.68 -24.39 -18.92
C PRO A 82 19.45 -24.79 -19.74
N GLU A 83 18.29 -24.90 -19.10
CA GLU A 83 17.01 -25.19 -19.77
C GLU A 83 16.57 -23.99 -20.61
N TYR A 84 16.59 -22.79 -20.01
CA TYR A 84 16.10 -21.56 -20.65
C TYR A 84 17.21 -20.73 -21.30
N SER A 85 18.34 -20.53 -20.60
CA SER A 85 19.55 -19.86 -21.13
C SER A 85 19.26 -18.53 -21.84
N ILE A 86 18.58 -17.60 -21.16
CA ILE A 86 18.21 -16.28 -21.70
C ILE A 86 18.99 -15.11 -21.06
N ARG A 87 20.10 -15.41 -20.38
CA ARG A 87 21.05 -14.43 -19.83
C ARG A 87 22.48 -14.81 -20.22
N SER A 88 23.28 -13.81 -20.62
CA SER A 88 24.66 -14.06 -21.07
C SER A 88 25.65 -14.04 -19.90
N TRP A 89 26.35 -15.15 -19.70
CA TRP A 89 27.46 -15.23 -18.75
C TRP A 89 28.68 -14.42 -19.21
N LEU A 90 28.84 -14.16 -20.51
CA LEU A 90 29.88 -13.25 -20.99
C LEU A 90 29.67 -11.84 -20.43
N TYR A 91 28.43 -11.34 -20.46
CA TYR A 91 28.09 -10.02 -19.92
C TYR A 91 28.44 -9.90 -18.44
N VAL A 92 28.04 -10.88 -17.62
CA VAL A 92 28.36 -10.93 -16.18
C VAL A 92 29.86 -11.05 -15.94
N SER A 93 30.54 -11.93 -16.68
CA SER A 93 31.98 -12.20 -16.51
C SER A 93 32.84 -10.96 -16.76
N LEU A 94 32.50 -10.15 -17.76
CA LEU A 94 33.20 -8.89 -18.05
C LEU A 94 33.20 -7.95 -16.83
N HIS A 95 32.07 -7.86 -16.12
CA HIS A 95 31.93 -6.98 -14.96
C HIS A 95 32.45 -7.62 -13.68
N ALA A 96 32.40 -8.95 -13.56
CA ALA A 96 33.06 -9.68 -12.47
C ALA A 96 34.58 -9.49 -12.50
N ILE A 97 35.19 -9.42 -13.70
CA ILE A 97 36.61 -9.06 -13.84
C ILE A 97 36.86 -7.65 -13.28
N VAL A 98 36.01 -6.68 -13.61
CA VAL A 98 36.12 -5.30 -13.09
C VAL A 98 35.99 -5.27 -11.57
N ALA A 99 35.02 -5.98 -11.00
CA ALA A 99 34.86 -6.11 -9.55
C ALA A 99 36.10 -6.74 -8.88
N ASN A 100 36.68 -7.79 -9.48
CA ASN A 100 37.89 -8.43 -8.98
C ASN A 100 39.14 -7.53 -9.03
N ILE A 101 39.24 -6.61 -10.00
CA ILE A 101 40.34 -5.62 -10.02
C ILE A 101 40.31 -4.77 -8.75
N ARG A 102 39.13 -4.38 -8.25
CA ARG A 102 39.00 -3.60 -7.00
C ARG A 102 39.56 -4.35 -5.79
N ARG A 103 39.52 -5.69 -5.79
CA ARG A 103 40.04 -6.53 -4.70
C ARG A 103 41.55 -6.51 -4.55
N ILE A 104 42.26 -6.16 -5.62
CA ILE A 104 43.73 -6.01 -5.61
C ILE A 104 44.14 -4.71 -4.90
N LEU A 105 43.25 -3.72 -4.83
CA LEU A 105 43.51 -2.44 -4.18
C LEU A 105 43.31 -2.54 -2.65
N PRO A 106 44.07 -1.76 -1.84
CA PRO A 106 43.96 -1.77 -0.38
C PRO A 106 42.52 -1.53 0.11
N GLN A 107 42.18 -2.14 1.25
CA GLN A 107 40.89 -1.96 1.93
C GLN A 107 39.67 -2.24 1.03
N SER A 108 39.74 -3.28 0.19
CA SER A 108 38.58 -3.69 -0.63
C SER A 108 37.48 -4.29 0.24
N THR A 109 36.29 -3.71 0.14
CA THR A 109 35.04 -4.26 0.68
C THR A 109 34.10 -4.62 -0.47
N LYS A 110 33.14 -5.51 -0.23
CA LYS A 110 32.10 -5.85 -1.21
C LYS A 110 31.34 -4.61 -1.70
N VAL A 111 31.01 -3.68 -0.81
CA VAL A 111 30.38 -2.40 -1.18
C VAL A 111 31.30 -1.55 -2.09
N SER A 112 32.61 -1.56 -1.83
CA SER A 112 33.55 -0.85 -2.69
C SER A 112 33.69 -1.48 -4.09
N GLU A 113 33.54 -2.81 -4.21
CA GLU A 113 33.49 -3.52 -5.49
C GLU A 113 32.23 -3.12 -6.28
N PHE A 114 31.07 -3.08 -5.62
CA PHE A 114 29.81 -2.61 -6.20
C PHE A 114 29.94 -1.19 -6.78
N TYR A 115 30.40 -0.22 -5.98
CA TYR A 115 30.56 1.15 -6.48
C TYR A 115 31.67 1.27 -7.53
N PHE A 116 32.73 0.47 -7.46
CA PHE A 116 33.78 0.46 -8.47
C PHE A 116 33.26 0.06 -9.84
N VAL A 117 32.42 -0.97 -9.92
CA VAL A 117 31.74 -1.35 -11.18
C VAL A 117 30.90 -0.17 -11.70
N ARG A 118 30.11 0.50 -10.84
CA ARG A 118 29.30 1.66 -11.25
C ARG A 118 30.15 2.84 -11.72
N TYR A 119 31.29 3.10 -11.10
CA TYR A 119 32.22 4.15 -11.55
C TYR A 119 32.81 3.82 -12.91
N VAL A 120 33.18 2.56 -13.16
CA VAL A 120 33.68 2.11 -14.46
C VAL A 120 32.59 2.22 -15.53
N LEU A 121 31.34 1.84 -15.22
CA LEU A 121 30.19 2.03 -16.11
C LEU A 121 30.00 3.52 -16.45
N GLY A 122 29.96 4.39 -15.45
CA GLY A 122 29.82 5.84 -15.64
C GLY A 122 30.97 6.45 -16.46
N PHE A 123 32.20 5.96 -16.26
CA PHE A 123 33.38 6.37 -17.01
C PHE A 123 33.32 5.92 -18.48
N ILE A 124 32.96 4.65 -18.74
CA ILE A 124 32.79 4.12 -20.11
C ILE A 124 31.66 4.87 -20.82
N CYS A 125 30.55 5.14 -20.13
CA CYS A 125 29.45 5.95 -20.63
C CYS A 125 29.94 7.35 -21.03
N ALA A 126 30.73 8.01 -20.17
CA ALA A 126 31.28 9.33 -20.46
C ALA A 126 32.21 9.32 -21.68
N LEU A 127 33.05 8.30 -21.84
CA LEU A 127 33.89 8.14 -23.03
C LEU A 127 33.05 7.98 -24.30
N ALA A 128 32.03 7.12 -24.27
CA ALA A 128 31.12 6.89 -25.40
C ALA A 128 30.35 8.18 -25.77
N GLN A 129 29.84 8.90 -24.77
CA GLN A 129 29.19 10.21 -24.92
C GLN A 129 30.14 11.24 -25.55
N THR A 130 31.41 11.30 -25.12
CA THR A 130 32.43 12.20 -25.68
C THR A 130 32.76 11.88 -27.13
N LEU A 131 32.88 10.59 -27.48
CA LEU A 131 33.17 10.17 -28.87
C LEU A 131 32.00 10.49 -29.81
N LEU A 132 30.77 10.29 -29.35
CA LEU A 132 29.58 10.70 -30.09
C LEU A 132 29.47 12.22 -30.20
N TYR A 133 29.66 12.96 -29.10
CA TYR A 133 29.73 14.42 -29.10
C TYR A 133 30.74 14.96 -30.12
N ARG A 134 31.95 14.39 -30.15
CA ARG A 134 33.00 14.77 -31.10
C ARG A 134 32.53 14.54 -32.54
N SER A 135 31.90 13.40 -32.80
CA SER A 135 31.41 13.05 -34.14
C SER A 135 30.28 13.97 -34.60
N ILE A 136 29.34 14.32 -33.70
CA ILE A 136 28.26 15.29 -33.93
C ILE A 136 28.85 16.69 -34.21
N SER A 137 29.81 17.13 -33.39
CA SER A 137 30.41 18.46 -33.50
C SER A 137 31.19 18.65 -34.79
N LEU A 138 31.86 17.59 -35.26
CA LEU A 138 32.65 17.60 -36.49
C LEU A 138 31.81 17.43 -37.76
N THR A 139 30.68 16.74 -37.69
CA THR A 139 29.90 16.35 -38.87
C THR A 139 28.63 17.18 -39.06
N ILE A 140 27.90 17.48 -37.97
CA ILE A 140 26.63 18.21 -38.01
C ILE A 140 26.88 19.69 -37.75
N SER A 141 27.15 20.05 -36.49
CA SER A 141 27.60 21.40 -36.13
C SER A 141 28.16 21.42 -34.70
N PRO A 142 29.15 22.30 -34.41
CA PRO A 142 29.62 22.51 -33.04
C PRO A 142 28.53 22.91 -32.05
N ARG A 143 27.56 23.72 -32.49
CA ARG A 143 26.46 24.20 -31.64
C ARG A 143 25.52 23.07 -31.25
N THR A 144 25.18 22.20 -32.21
CA THR A 144 24.40 20.98 -31.95
C THR A 144 25.12 20.08 -30.95
N GLY A 145 26.44 19.95 -31.07
CA GLY A 145 27.26 19.23 -30.09
C GLY A 145 27.12 19.79 -28.67
N THR A 146 27.20 21.11 -28.50
CA THR A 146 27.06 21.74 -27.17
C THR A 146 25.68 21.53 -26.57
N TRP A 147 24.61 21.65 -27.37
CA TRP A 147 23.26 21.33 -26.91
C TRP A 147 23.12 19.86 -26.54
N PHE A 148 23.72 18.94 -27.31
CA PHE A 148 23.73 17.51 -27.01
C PHE A 148 24.35 17.22 -25.63
N VAL A 149 25.47 17.88 -25.27
CA VAL A 149 26.06 17.76 -23.93
C VAL A 149 25.06 18.22 -22.87
N MET A 150 24.43 19.38 -23.06
CA MET A 150 23.46 19.92 -22.10
C MET A 150 22.26 18.98 -21.89
N VAL A 151 21.68 18.44 -22.97
CA VAL A 151 20.54 17.53 -22.89
C VAL A 151 20.89 16.29 -22.07
N LEU A 152 22.01 15.63 -22.37
CA LEU A 152 22.39 14.40 -21.65
C LEU A 152 22.76 14.65 -20.19
N VAL A 153 23.50 15.73 -19.89
CA VAL A 153 23.88 16.07 -18.52
C VAL A 153 22.66 16.48 -17.68
N ALA A 154 21.71 17.20 -18.28
CA ALA A 154 20.55 17.73 -17.58
C ALA A 154 19.36 16.77 -17.52
N SER A 155 19.39 15.58 -18.12
CA SER A 155 18.21 14.71 -18.21
C SER A 155 18.20 13.59 -17.15
N PRO A 156 17.16 13.49 -16.31
CA PRO A 156 16.97 12.43 -15.33
C PRO A 156 17.08 11.02 -15.91
N GLY A 157 16.55 10.80 -17.13
CA GLY A 157 16.65 9.50 -17.79
C GLY A 157 18.10 9.07 -18.03
N ASN A 158 18.93 9.96 -18.57
CA ASN A 158 20.35 9.67 -18.78
C ASN A 158 21.13 9.59 -17.46
N PHE A 159 20.76 10.40 -16.46
CA PHE A 159 21.33 10.29 -15.11
C PHE A 159 21.19 8.86 -14.58
N HIS A 160 19.99 8.27 -14.61
CA HIS A 160 19.79 6.88 -14.18
C HIS A 160 20.47 5.85 -15.09
N ALA A 161 20.27 5.95 -16.40
CA ALA A 161 20.81 4.96 -17.35
C ALA A 161 22.34 4.91 -17.40
N SER A 162 23.02 6.03 -17.13
CA SER A 162 24.48 6.17 -17.29
C SER A 162 25.31 5.23 -16.42
N ALA A 163 24.80 4.80 -15.26
CA ALA A 163 25.52 3.97 -14.28
C ALA A 163 24.68 2.78 -13.77
N ALA A 164 23.59 2.46 -14.46
CA ALA A 164 22.79 1.26 -14.20
C ALA A 164 23.49 0.02 -14.77
N TYR A 165 23.55 -1.06 -13.98
CA TYR A 165 24.19 -2.29 -14.41
C TYR A 165 23.23 -3.20 -15.19
N LEU A 166 22.77 -2.70 -16.34
CA LEU A 166 21.79 -3.37 -17.20
C LEU A 166 22.31 -3.52 -18.63
N PRO A 167 21.99 -4.62 -19.34
CA PRO A 167 22.41 -4.79 -20.73
C PRO A 167 21.89 -3.70 -21.66
N SER A 168 20.77 -3.04 -21.32
CA SER A 168 20.26 -1.89 -22.06
C SER A 168 21.14 -0.64 -21.93
N SER A 169 21.74 -0.40 -20.76
CA SER A 169 22.75 0.66 -20.56
C SER A 169 24.04 0.34 -21.32
N PHE A 170 24.49 -0.91 -21.28
CA PHE A 170 25.64 -1.34 -22.07
C PHE A 170 25.38 -1.20 -23.59
N ALA A 171 24.20 -1.61 -24.05
CA ALA A 171 23.77 -1.43 -25.43
C ALA A 171 23.70 0.06 -25.79
N MET A 172 23.25 0.94 -24.89
CA MET A 172 23.31 2.38 -25.09
C MET A 172 24.74 2.86 -25.34
N TYR A 173 25.73 2.41 -24.57
CA TYR A 173 27.14 2.78 -24.77
C TYR A 173 27.65 2.31 -26.14
N ALA A 174 27.40 1.05 -26.49
CA ALA A 174 27.82 0.46 -27.75
C ALA A 174 27.11 1.12 -28.96
N CYS A 175 25.82 1.44 -28.85
CA CYS A 175 25.08 2.21 -29.85
C CYS A 175 25.66 3.61 -30.04
N MET A 176 26.14 4.28 -28.99
CA MET A 176 26.84 5.57 -29.13
C MET A 176 28.14 5.43 -29.91
N LEU A 177 28.93 4.38 -29.65
CA LEU A 177 30.16 4.10 -30.40
C LEU A 177 29.88 3.73 -31.86
N GLY A 178 28.85 2.93 -32.12
CA GLY A 178 28.38 2.58 -33.46
C GLY A 178 27.92 3.81 -34.24
N ALA A 179 27.05 4.63 -33.63
CA ALA A 179 26.59 5.88 -34.22
C ALA A 179 27.76 6.86 -34.46
N ALA A 180 28.72 6.97 -33.54
CA ALA A 180 29.90 7.81 -33.72
C ALA A 180 30.73 7.37 -34.94
N ALA A 181 30.88 6.06 -35.15
CA ALA A 181 31.59 5.51 -36.31
C ALA A 181 30.87 5.82 -37.64
N PHE A 182 29.54 5.66 -37.69
CA PHE A 182 28.74 5.95 -38.88
C PHE A 182 28.65 7.46 -39.19
N ILE A 183 28.47 8.30 -38.17
CA ILE A 183 28.43 9.76 -38.33
C ILE A 183 29.78 10.26 -38.86
N HIS A 184 30.89 9.73 -38.35
CA HIS A 184 32.23 10.19 -38.73
C HIS A 184 32.79 9.48 -39.98
N TRP A 185 32.23 9.72 -41.16
CA TRP A 185 32.48 8.97 -42.40
C TRP A 185 33.90 9.05 -43.05
N ARG A 186 34.84 9.88 -42.56
CA ARG A 186 36.18 9.99 -43.19
C ARG A 186 37.06 8.75 -42.92
N GLY A 187 37.14 7.81 -43.87
CA GLY A 187 38.04 6.64 -43.82
C GLY A 187 37.29 5.31 -43.67
N GLY A 188 37.39 4.44 -44.68
CA GLY A 188 36.50 3.29 -44.92
C GLY A 188 36.39 2.22 -43.82
N LEU A 189 37.33 2.07 -42.88
CA LEU A 189 37.22 1.07 -41.81
C LEU A 189 36.05 1.34 -40.83
N LYS A 190 35.46 2.53 -40.85
CA LYS A 190 34.47 2.96 -39.86
C LYS A 190 33.08 2.38 -40.06
N THR A 191 32.67 2.06 -41.29
CA THR A 191 31.40 1.35 -41.54
C THR A 191 31.46 -0.03 -40.88
N SER A 192 32.57 -0.77 -41.06
CA SER A 192 32.80 -2.06 -40.41
C SER A 192 32.82 -1.93 -38.89
N HIS A 193 33.47 -0.89 -38.35
CA HIS A 193 33.45 -0.62 -36.90
C HIS A 193 32.05 -0.29 -36.38
N GLY A 194 31.26 0.46 -37.16
CA GLY A 194 29.87 0.80 -36.81
C GLY A 194 29.00 -0.45 -36.69
N ILE A 195 29.05 -1.32 -37.70
CA ILE A 195 28.38 -2.63 -37.69
C ILE A 195 28.83 -3.46 -36.49
N PHE A 196 30.13 -3.53 -36.25
CA PHE A 196 30.68 -4.27 -35.12
C PHE A 196 30.17 -3.74 -33.77
N TRP A 197 30.14 -2.42 -33.55
CA TRP A 197 29.64 -1.86 -32.28
C TRP A 197 28.14 -2.05 -32.09
N PHE A 198 27.31 -1.98 -33.13
CA PHE A 198 25.90 -2.36 -33.02
C PHE A 198 25.72 -3.87 -32.81
N ALA A 199 26.62 -4.70 -33.36
CA ALA A 199 26.67 -6.12 -33.02
C ALA A 199 27.07 -6.35 -31.56
N VAL A 200 28.03 -5.60 -31.01
CA VAL A 200 28.34 -5.60 -29.57
C VAL A 200 27.12 -5.21 -28.74
N ALA A 201 26.36 -4.19 -29.17
CA ALA A 201 25.12 -3.78 -28.52
C ALA A 201 24.07 -4.90 -28.51
N GLY A 202 23.92 -5.63 -29.61
CA GLY A 202 22.95 -6.72 -29.74
C GLY A 202 23.35 -8.05 -29.11
N VAL A 203 24.61 -8.46 -29.27
CA VAL A 203 25.09 -9.79 -28.86
C VAL A 203 25.43 -9.82 -27.37
N ILE A 204 26.19 -8.84 -26.88
CA ILE A 204 26.61 -8.79 -25.47
C ILE A 204 25.59 -8.03 -24.62
N GLY A 205 25.01 -6.95 -25.17
CA GLY A 205 24.01 -6.15 -24.50
C GLY A 205 22.61 -6.73 -24.65
N TRP A 206 21.79 -6.08 -25.48
CA TRP A 206 20.40 -6.43 -25.68
C TRP A 206 20.09 -6.58 -27.18
N PRO A 207 19.62 -7.77 -27.64
CA PRO A 207 19.55 -8.10 -29.07
C PRO A 207 18.72 -7.13 -29.91
N PHE A 208 17.65 -6.58 -29.35
CA PHE A 208 16.80 -5.63 -30.05
C PHE A 208 17.53 -4.32 -30.40
N ALA A 209 18.57 -3.93 -29.65
CA ALA A 209 19.36 -2.73 -29.93
C ALA A 209 20.08 -2.77 -31.28
N ALA A 210 20.31 -3.96 -31.85
CA ALA A 210 20.86 -4.10 -33.20
C ALA A 210 19.96 -3.44 -34.26
N ALA A 211 18.64 -3.34 -34.02
CA ALA A 211 17.70 -2.68 -34.93
C ALA A 211 18.06 -1.20 -35.16
N LEU A 212 18.66 -0.52 -34.19
CA LEU A 212 19.10 0.89 -34.31
C LEU A 212 20.18 1.10 -35.39
N CYS A 213 20.82 0.02 -35.85
CA CYS A 213 21.76 0.06 -36.97
C CYS A 213 21.07 0.18 -38.34
N ALA A 214 19.77 -0.16 -38.44
CA ALA A 214 19.07 -0.31 -39.71
C ALA A 214 19.07 0.97 -40.58
N PRO A 215 18.83 2.19 -40.05
CA PRO A 215 18.88 3.40 -40.85
C PRO A 215 20.25 3.65 -41.48
N PHE A 216 21.34 3.36 -40.75
CA PHE A 216 22.71 3.53 -41.23
C PHE A 216 23.08 2.50 -42.31
N LEU A 217 22.62 1.25 -42.16
CA LEU A 217 22.81 0.21 -43.17
C LEU A 217 22.01 0.48 -44.44
N ALA A 218 20.79 1.00 -44.30
CA ALA A 218 19.98 1.41 -45.45
C ALA A 218 20.70 2.51 -46.24
N GLU A 219 21.30 3.50 -45.57
CA GLU A 219 22.13 4.51 -46.22
C GLU A 219 23.33 3.90 -46.97
N GLU A 220 24.11 3.04 -46.31
CA GLU A 220 25.29 2.37 -46.91
C GLU A 220 24.93 1.42 -48.05
N GLY A 221 23.73 0.83 -48.05
CA GLY A 221 23.22 0.00 -49.15
C GLY A 221 22.71 0.82 -50.34
N LEU A 222 22.11 1.99 -50.09
CA LEU A 222 21.58 2.86 -51.13
C LEU A 222 22.66 3.71 -51.82
N LEU A 223 23.69 4.17 -51.10
CA LEU A 223 24.76 5.03 -51.64
C LEU A 223 25.51 4.40 -52.85
N PRO A 224 25.86 3.11 -52.86
CA PRO A 224 26.55 2.45 -53.97
C PRO A 224 25.66 2.11 -55.17
N LEU A 225 24.33 2.08 -55.03
CA LEU A 225 23.41 1.88 -56.18
C LEU A 225 23.52 2.99 -57.22
N PHE A 226 24.05 4.15 -56.82
CA PHE A 226 24.28 5.33 -57.66
C PHE A 226 25.77 5.59 -57.95
N GLY A 227 26.66 4.59 -57.75
CA GLY A 227 28.11 4.72 -57.93
C GLY A 227 28.74 3.64 -58.85
N ASP A 228 30.01 3.86 -59.21
CA ASP A 228 30.77 2.96 -60.09
C ASP A 228 31.02 1.57 -59.49
N GLY A 229 31.41 0.59 -60.32
CA GLY A 229 31.65 -0.81 -59.92
C GLY A 229 32.60 -0.97 -58.72
N GLU A 230 33.65 -0.16 -58.65
CA GLU A 230 34.60 -0.16 -57.53
C GLU A 230 33.96 0.27 -56.21
N ARG A 231 33.09 1.28 -56.20
CA ARG A 231 32.41 1.76 -54.99
C ARG A 231 31.45 0.71 -54.43
N ARG A 232 30.84 -0.09 -55.31
CA ARG A 232 29.99 -1.24 -54.94
C ARG A 232 30.81 -2.35 -54.30
N PHE A 233 31.95 -2.70 -54.88
CA PHE A 233 32.87 -3.68 -54.31
C PHE A 233 33.41 -3.24 -52.94
N ASP A 234 33.85 -1.99 -52.81
CA ASP A 234 34.33 -1.44 -51.54
C ASP A 234 33.25 -1.46 -50.45
N CYS A 235 31.99 -1.17 -50.80
CA CYS A 235 30.89 -1.28 -49.85
C CYS A 235 30.69 -2.75 -49.41
N PHE A 236 30.65 -3.68 -50.36
CA PHE A 236 30.53 -5.10 -50.07
C PHE A 236 31.63 -5.60 -49.13
N VAL A 237 32.89 -5.19 -49.35
CA VAL A 237 34.02 -5.54 -48.49
C VAL A 237 33.87 -4.93 -47.09
N ARG A 238 33.47 -3.66 -46.97
CA ARG A 238 33.27 -3.01 -45.65
C ARG A 238 32.15 -3.68 -44.85
N VAL A 239 31.00 -3.91 -45.49
CA VAL A 239 29.84 -4.58 -44.85
C VAL A 239 30.21 -6.01 -44.50
N GLY A 240 30.82 -6.76 -45.42
CA GLY A 240 31.29 -8.12 -45.20
C GLY A 240 32.25 -8.22 -44.02
N ARG A 241 33.23 -7.32 -43.90
CA ARG A 241 34.14 -7.25 -42.73
C ARG A 241 33.39 -7.00 -41.42
N GLY A 242 32.40 -6.12 -41.43
CA GLY A 242 31.56 -5.85 -40.26
C GLY A 242 30.73 -7.07 -39.84
N VAL A 243 30.13 -7.75 -40.81
CA VAL A 243 29.34 -8.97 -40.60
C VAL A 243 30.22 -10.12 -40.09
N VAL A 244 31.40 -10.33 -40.67
CA VAL A 244 32.35 -11.34 -40.18
C VAL A 244 32.77 -11.04 -38.74
N ALA A 245 33.08 -9.79 -38.41
CA ALA A 245 33.40 -9.39 -37.04
C ALA A 245 32.23 -9.64 -36.07
N ALA A 246 30.99 -9.37 -36.50
CA ALA A 246 29.78 -9.68 -35.73
C ALA A 246 29.58 -11.19 -35.53
N LEU A 247 29.82 -12.01 -36.56
CA LEU A 247 29.73 -13.47 -36.46
C LEU A 247 30.80 -14.03 -35.52
N LEU A 248 32.04 -13.54 -35.60
CA LEU A 248 33.11 -13.92 -34.66
C LEU A 248 32.73 -13.55 -33.22
N LEU A 249 32.05 -12.43 -33.01
CA LEU A 249 31.54 -12.04 -31.70
C LEU A 249 30.45 -13.00 -31.20
N VAL A 250 29.51 -13.41 -32.06
CA VAL A 250 28.49 -14.42 -31.72
C VAL A 250 29.15 -15.74 -31.36
N VAL A 251 30.16 -16.18 -32.12
CA VAL A 251 30.92 -17.40 -31.81
C VAL A 251 31.63 -17.26 -30.46
N PHE A 252 32.26 -16.12 -30.20
CA PHE A 252 32.94 -15.88 -28.92
C PHE A 252 31.96 -15.90 -27.73
N ASP A 253 30.82 -15.19 -27.82
CA ASP A 253 29.77 -15.23 -26.81
C ASP A 253 29.22 -16.65 -26.62
N THR A 254 28.97 -17.37 -27.70
CA THR A 254 28.50 -18.77 -27.67
C THR A 254 29.51 -19.67 -26.97
N CYS A 255 30.82 -19.53 -27.24
CA CYS A 255 31.87 -20.32 -26.59
C CYS A 255 31.89 -20.11 -25.07
N ILE A 256 31.81 -18.85 -24.62
CA ILE A 256 31.80 -18.52 -23.19
C ILE A 256 30.53 -19.03 -22.53
N ASN A 257 29.37 -18.81 -23.14
CA ASN A 257 28.10 -19.32 -22.61
C ASN A 257 28.06 -20.85 -22.58
N THR A 258 28.63 -21.53 -23.58
CA THR A 258 28.75 -22.99 -23.62
C THR A 258 29.61 -23.50 -22.47
N PHE A 259 30.68 -22.79 -22.11
CA PHE A 259 31.52 -23.14 -20.96
C PHE A 259 30.74 -23.11 -19.65
N PHE A 260 29.90 -22.09 -19.44
CA PHE A 260 29.11 -21.94 -18.21
C PHE A 260 27.86 -22.84 -18.19
N TYR A 261 27.05 -22.85 -19.25
CA TYR A 261 25.81 -23.63 -19.31
C TYR A 261 26.03 -25.13 -19.54
N ARG A 262 27.22 -25.54 -19.99
CA ARG A 262 27.53 -26.92 -20.46
C ARG A 262 26.65 -27.38 -21.62
N LYS A 263 26.07 -26.43 -22.34
CA LYS A 263 25.15 -26.62 -23.44
C LYS A 263 25.43 -25.55 -24.50
N MET A 264 25.48 -25.96 -25.77
CA MET A 264 25.71 -25.01 -26.85
C MET A 264 24.45 -24.21 -27.10
N GLU A 265 24.48 -22.93 -26.76
CA GLU A 265 23.32 -22.03 -26.81
C GLU A 265 23.73 -20.65 -27.35
N VAL A 266 22.90 -20.10 -28.24
CA VAL A 266 23.06 -18.73 -28.75
C VAL A 266 22.11 -17.82 -27.98
N ILE A 267 22.61 -17.18 -26.94
CA ILE A 267 21.78 -16.46 -25.96
C ILE A 267 20.97 -15.32 -26.60
N SER A 268 21.58 -14.56 -27.50
CA SER A 268 20.91 -13.46 -28.21
C SER A 268 19.72 -13.95 -29.04
N TRP A 269 19.81 -15.15 -29.63
CA TRP A 269 18.69 -15.79 -30.31
C TRP A 269 17.63 -16.29 -29.33
N ASN A 270 18.02 -16.90 -28.22
CA ASN A 270 17.07 -17.38 -27.20
C ASN A 270 16.24 -16.24 -26.61
N ILE A 271 16.83 -15.06 -26.37
CA ILE A 271 16.12 -13.86 -25.92
C ILE A 271 15.06 -13.43 -26.95
N VAL A 272 15.41 -13.42 -28.25
CA VAL A 272 14.47 -13.07 -29.33
C VAL A 272 13.36 -14.11 -29.45
N LYS A 273 13.73 -15.40 -29.43
CA LYS A 273 12.80 -16.53 -29.47
C LYS A 273 11.77 -16.44 -28.35
N TYR A 274 12.23 -16.16 -27.12
CA TYR A 274 11.36 -16.01 -25.96
C TYR A 274 10.43 -14.80 -26.12
N ASN A 275 10.95 -13.60 -26.41
CA ASN A 275 10.13 -12.38 -26.40
C ASN A 275 9.20 -12.22 -27.60
N VAL A 276 9.54 -12.79 -28.76
CA VAL A 276 8.82 -12.56 -30.03
C VAL A 276 8.00 -13.79 -30.46
N PHE A 277 8.52 -14.99 -30.23
CA PHE A 277 7.98 -16.22 -30.83
C PHE A 277 7.36 -17.19 -29.81
N SER A 278 7.42 -16.89 -28.50
CA SER A 278 6.82 -17.73 -27.46
C SER A 278 5.33 -17.44 -27.28
N SER A 279 4.52 -18.50 -27.22
CA SER A 279 3.08 -18.40 -26.93
C SER A 279 2.75 -18.41 -25.43
N SER A 280 3.70 -18.83 -24.58
CA SER A 280 3.47 -19.07 -23.13
C SER A 280 4.22 -18.11 -22.21
N GLY A 281 5.27 -17.45 -22.70
CA GLY A 281 6.14 -16.58 -21.91
C GLY A 281 6.60 -15.41 -22.77
N GLY A 282 5.92 -14.28 -22.65
CA GLY A 282 6.18 -13.06 -23.39
C GLY A 282 6.12 -11.83 -22.48
N PRO A 283 6.18 -10.60 -23.02
CA PRO A 283 6.21 -9.38 -22.23
C PRO A 283 4.98 -9.17 -21.31
N ASN A 284 3.92 -9.94 -21.53
CA ASN A 284 2.69 -9.90 -20.75
C ASN A 284 2.79 -10.67 -19.42
N LEU A 285 3.83 -11.49 -19.22
CA LEU A 285 3.94 -12.40 -18.06
C LEU A 285 3.84 -11.66 -16.72
N TYR A 286 4.37 -10.44 -16.66
CA TYR A 286 4.32 -9.57 -15.49
C TYR A 286 3.33 -8.40 -15.64
N GLY A 287 2.47 -8.42 -16.67
CA GLY A 287 1.53 -7.34 -17.04
C GLY A 287 2.15 -6.24 -17.92
N THR A 288 1.30 -5.51 -18.65
CA THR A 288 1.69 -4.45 -19.60
C THR A 288 1.02 -3.12 -19.32
N GLU A 289 1.62 -2.03 -19.78
CA GLU A 289 1.08 -0.67 -19.67
C GLU A 289 0.51 -0.18 -21.03
N PRO A 290 -0.40 0.81 -21.04
CA PRO A 290 -0.97 1.33 -22.29
C PRO A 290 0.07 2.07 -23.13
N TRP A 291 -0.21 2.28 -24.42
CA TRP A 291 0.69 2.97 -25.37
C TRP A 291 1.19 4.35 -24.88
N THR A 292 0.41 5.03 -24.01
CA THR A 292 0.80 6.32 -23.42
C THR A 292 1.95 6.23 -22.41
N PHE A 293 2.33 5.03 -21.96
CA PHE A 293 3.36 4.81 -20.95
C PHE A 293 4.70 5.46 -21.33
N TYR A 294 5.23 5.14 -22.52
CA TYR A 294 6.52 5.68 -22.96
C TYR A 294 6.48 7.19 -23.16
N PHE A 295 5.35 7.76 -23.60
CA PHE A 295 5.19 9.22 -23.69
C PHE A 295 5.23 9.87 -22.31
N LYS A 296 4.49 9.33 -21.35
CA LYS A 296 4.50 9.83 -19.96
C LYS A 296 5.90 9.69 -19.35
N ASN A 297 6.53 8.53 -19.51
CA ASN A 297 7.86 8.25 -18.97
C ASN A 297 8.94 9.16 -19.57
N LEU A 298 8.98 9.33 -20.89
CA LEU A 298 9.97 10.18 -21.56
C LEU A 298 9.71 11.67 -21.31
N ALA A 299 8.46 12.12 -21.24
CA ALA A 299 8.13 13.50 -20.83
C ALA A 299 8.59 13.76 -19.40
N LEU A 300 8.50 12.76 -18.53
CA LEU A 300 8.98 12.84 -17.16
C LEU A 300 10.52 12.84 -17.08
N ASN A 301 11.21 12.00 -17.87
CA ASN A 301 12.66 11.83 -17.83
C ASN A 301 13.48 12.81 -18.66
N PHE A 302 12.87 13.43 -19.67
CA PHE A 302 13.51 14.36 -20.61
C PHE A 302 12.72 15.66 -20.79
N ASN A 303 11.58 15.86 -20.13
CA ASN A 303 10.79 17.10 -20.13
C ASN A 303 10.61 17.74 -21.51
N ILE A 304 10.97 19.01 -21.68
CA ILE A 304 10.89 19.72 -22.96
C ILE A 304 11.82 19.11 -24.00
N TRP A 305 12.92 18.46 -23.60
CA TRP A 305 13.83 17.79 -24.54
C TRP A 305 13.16 16.64 -25.27
N PHE A 306 12.22 15.92 -24.65
CA PHE A 306 11.44 14.90 -25.34
C PHE A 306 10.52 15.51 -26.41
N VAL A 307 9.83 16.62 -26.08
CA VAL A 307 8.99 17.35 -27.04
C VAL A 307 9.83 17.86 -28.20
N LEU A 308 10.99 18.44 -27.93
CA LEU A 308 11.94 18.90 -28.94
C LEU A 308 12.46 17.74 -29.80
N ALA A 309 12.73 16.57 -29.20
CA ALA A 309 13.13 15.38 -29.96
C ALA A 309 12.05 14.96 -30.95
N MET A 310 10.77 14.95 -30.55
CA MET A 310 9.66 14.65 -31.45
C MET A 310 9.51 15.69 -32.58
N LEU A 311 9.77 16.97 -32.29
CA LEU A 311 9.68 18.07 -33.26
C LEU A 311 10.87 18.14 -34.23
N SER A 312 11.95 17.39 -34.00
CA SER A 312 13.19 17.49 -34.79
C SER A 312 12.99 17.23 -36.28
N MET A 313 12.39 16.10 -36.65
CA MET A 313 12.13 15.72 -38.03
C MET A 313 11.13 16.66 -38.73
N PRO A 314 9.96 17.00 -38.14
CA PRO A 314 9.06 18.01 -38.71
C PRO A 314 9.74 19.36 -38.96
N LEU A 315 10.48 19.88 -37.97
CA LEU A 315 11.18 21.17 -38.09
C LEU A 315 12.29 21.13 -39.14
N PHE A 316 13.01 20.02 -39.24
CA PHE A 316 14.05 19.82 -40.23
C PHE A 316 13.50 19.79 -41.66
N LEU A 317 12.42 19.04 -41.90
CA LEU A 317 11.74 19.00 -43.19
C LEU A 317 11.18 20.37 -43.58
N MET A 318 10.49 21.04 -42.66
CA MET A 318 9.94 22.37 -42.88
C MET A 318 11.04 23.38 -43.22
N ARG A 319 12.19 23.36 -42.53
CA ARG A 319 13.33 24.22 -42.84
C ARG A 319 13.85 24.00 -44.26
N ASN A 320 14.00 22.75 -44.68
CA ASN A 320 14.52 22.41 -46.00
C ASN A 320 13.55 22.77 -47.14
N LEU A 321 12.23 22.78 -46.86
CA LEU A 321 11.20 23.23 -47.80
C LEU A 321 11.16 24.76 -47.95
N ILE A 322 11.40 25.51 -46.86
CA ILE A 322 11.27 26.98 -46.84
C ILE A 322 12.57 27.69 -47.24
N VAL A 323 13.74 27.15 -46.88
CA VAL A 323 15.05 27.74 -47.19
C VAL A 323 15.89 26.73 -47.98
N PRO A 324 15.78 26.72 -49.32
CA PRO A 324 16.67 25.92 -50.16
C PRO A 324 18.06 26.54 -50.10
N SER A 325 18.89 26.05 -49.17
CA SER A 325 20.30 26.43 -49.12
C SER A 325 21.05 25.57 -50.14
N GLY A 326 21.81 26.20 -51.04
CA GLY A 326 22.55 25.57 -52.14
C GLY A 326 23.68 24.63 -51.73
N HIS A 327 23.64 24.04 -50.53
CA HIS A 327 24.54 22.98 -50.10
C HIS A 327 23.87 21.62 -50.30
N GLU A 328 24.32 20.92 -51.35
CA GLU A 328 24.18 19.50 -51.69
C GLU A 328 23.04 18.71 -51.00
N LEU A 329 22.11 18.16 -51.80
CA LEU A 329 21.09 17.17 -51.40
C LEU A 329 21.63 16.04 -50.48
N ARG A 330 22.93 15.73 -50.58
CA ARG A 330 23.63 14.75 -49.73
C ARG A 330 23.68 15.15 -48.24
N SER A 331 23.66 16.44 -47.88
CA SER A 331 23.69 16.86 -46.45
C SER A 331 22.33 16.67 -45.75
N GLY A 332 21.23 16.87 -46.51
CA GLY A 332 19.86 16.76 -46.00
C GLY A 332 19.44 15.31 -45.72
N TRP A 333 19.75 14.41 -46.65
CA TRP A 333 19.47 12.98 -46.53
C TRP A 333 20.17 12.36 -45.32
N ARG A 334 21.44 12.70 -45.09
CA ARG A 334 22.24 12.12 -43.99
C ARG A 334 21.76 12.56 -42.62
N THR A 335 21.37 13.82 -42.49
CA THR A 335 20.75 14.30 -41.26
C THR A 335 19.46 13.53 -40.97
N THR A 336 18.67 13.19 -41.99
CA THR A 336 17.48 12.33 -41.83
C THR A 336 17.87 10.97 -41.25
N VAL A 337 18.87 10.30 -41.84
CA VAL A 337 19.38 9.01 -41.35
C VAL A 337 19.82 9.07 -39.89
N PHE A 338 20.46 10.16 -39.46
CA PHE A 338 20.92 10.32 -38.08
C PHE A 338 19.78 10.56 -37.08
N LEU A 339 18.64 11.10 -37.53
CA LEU A 339 17.47 11.37 -36.68
C LEU A 339 16.52 10.17 -36.59
N THR A 340 16.42 9.35 -37.65
CA THR A 340 15.51 8.20 -37.76
C THR A 340 15.57 7.19 -36.61
N PRO A 341 16.74 6.80 -36.05
CA PRO A 341 16.81 5.76 -35.02
C PRO A 341 15.90 6.03 -33.81
N PHE A 342 15.76 7.29 -33.38
CA PHE A 342 14.86 7.67 -32.28
C PHE A 342 13.39 7.38 -32.61
N TYR A 343 12.90 7.84 -33.77
CA TYR A 343 11.51 7.68 -34.18
C TYR A 343 11.15 6.21 -34.44
N MET A 344 12.06 5.48 -35.09
CA MET A 344 11.88 4.05 -35.34
C MET A 344 11.76 3.28 -34.02
N TRP A 345 12.65 3.56 -33.06
CA TRP A 345 12.61 2.92 -31.75
C TRP A 345 11.35 3.26 -30.96
N LEU A 346 10.99 4.55 -30.90
CA LEU A 346 9.78 5.01 -30.23
C LEU A 346 8.52 4.35 -30.84
N GLY A 347 8.47 4.23 -32.18
CA GLY A 347 7.37 3.57 -32.88
C GLY A 347 7.25 2.08 -32.53
N ILE A 348 8.37 1.34 -32.54
CA ILE A 348 8.40 -0.09 -32.19
C ILE A 348 7.88 -0.32 -30.78
N PHE A 349 8.42 0.41 -29.79
CA PHE A 349 8.05 0.20 -28.38
C PHE A 349 6.72 0.83 -27.97
N THR A 350 6.21 1.82 -28.71
CA THR A 350 4.83 2.31 -28.50
C THR A 350 3.81 1.34 -29.08
N ALA A 351 4.13 0.66 -30.18
CA ALA A 351 3.23 -0.30 -30.83
C ALA A 351 3.12 -1.63 -30.07
N GLN A 352 4.08 -1.96 -29.22
CA GLN A 352 4.10 -3.19 -28.42
C GLN A 352 3.73 -2.89 -26.96
N PRO A 353 2.71 -3.56 -26.38
CA PRO A 353 2.38 -3.43 -24.97
C PRO A 353 3.56 -3.84 -24.07
N HIS A 354 4.18 -2.86 -23.40
CA HIS A 354 5.29 -3.06 -22.48
C HIS A 354 5.26 -2.00 -21.38
N LYS A 355 5.95 -2.25 -20.26
CA LYS A 355 5.99 -1.35 -19.10
C LYS A 355 7.38 -1.03 -18.57
N GLU A 356 8.42 -1.42 -19.30
CA GLU A 356 9.80 -1.32 -18.82
C GLU A 356 10.48 -0.08 -19.40
N GLU A 357 10.81 0.88 -18.53
CA GLU A 357 11.54 2.10 -18.90
C GLU A 357 12.93 1.79 -19.50
N ARG A 358 13.62 0.77 -18.97
CA ARG A 358 14.98 0.38 -19.38
C ARG A 358 15.10 0.03 -20.86
N PHE A 359 14.00 -0.33 -21.53
CA PHE A 359 13.98 -0.58 -22.98
C PHE A 359 14.20 0.68 -23.82
N MET A 360 14.01 1.86 -23.24
CA MET A 360 14.29 3.13 -23.91
C MET A 360 15.75 3.58 -23.80
N TYR A 361 16.56 2.97 -22.92
CA TYR A 361 17.95 3.41 -22.69
C TYR A 361 18.79 3.44 -23.98
N PRO A 362 18.76 2.40 -24.86
CA PRO A 362 19.52 2.45 -26.12
C PRO A 362 19.16 3.63 -27.03
N ALA A 363 17.94 4.18 -26.89
CA ALA A 363 17.46 5.30 -27.70
C ALA A 363 17.78 6.68 -27.11
N TYR A 364 18.18 6.79 -25.84
CA TYR A 364 18.44 8.09 -25.18
C TYR A 364 19.48 8.97 -25.91
N PRO A 365 20.60 8.45 -26.44
CA PRO A 365 21.55 9.27 -27.21
C PRO A 365 20.93 9.83 -28.50
N PHE A 366 20.06 9.06 -29.15
CA PHE A 366 19.37 9.49 -30.37
C PHE A 366 18.25 10.49 -30.06
N LEU A 367 17.54 10.33 -28.94
CA LEU A 367 16.61 11.33 -28.42
C LEU A 367 17.34 12.65 -28.17
N ALA A 368 18.48 12.61 -27.47
CA ALA A 368 19.28 13.79 -27.17
C ALA A 368 19.81 14.47 -28.44
N LEU A 369 20.25 13.70 -29.45
CA LEU A 369 20.63 14.24 -30.75
C LEU A 369 19.45 14.93 -31.45
N ASN A 370 18.28 14.30 -31.46
CA ASN A 370 17.06 14.87 -32.05
C ASN A 370 16.67 16.19 -31.36
N ALA A 371 16.66 16.21 -30.03
CA ALA A 371 16.38 17.40 -29.23
C ALA A 371 17.39 18.52 -29.51
N ALA A 372 18.69 18.19 -29.58
CA ALA A 372 19.76 19.15 -29.86
C ALA A 372 19.65 19.75 -31.28
N VAL A 373 19.26 18.95 -32.27
CA VAL A 373 19.03 19.43 -33.65
C VAL A 373 17.80 20.33 -33.70
N ALA A 374 16.68 19.94 -33.10
CA ALA A 374 15.47 20.75 -33.04
C ALA A 374 15.74 22.10 -32.35
N PHE A 375 16.40 22.06 -31.20
CA PHE A 375 16.77 23.25 -30.46
C PHE A 375 17.72 24.15 -31.26
N HIS A 376 18.70 23.56 -31.97
CA HIS A 376 19.58 24.32 -32.86
C HIS A 376 18.82 25.01 -33.99
N ILE A 377 17.82 24.34 -34.61
CA ILE A 377 16.97 24.92 -35.65
C ILE A 377 16.18 26.12 -35.08
N ILE A 378 15.53 25.94 -33.92
CA ILE A 378 14.75 26.99 -33.25
C ILE A 378 15.62 28.19 -32.89
N VAL A 379 16.77 27.97 -32.23
CA VAL A 379 17.69 29.05 -31.82
C VAL A 379 18.25 29.77 -33.05
N THR A 380 18.55 29.06 -34.13
CA THR A 380 19.01 29.68 -35.38
C THR A 380 17.92 30.52 -36.03
N ALA A 381 16.67 30.06 -36.02
CA ALA A 381 15.52 30.83 -36.51
C ALA A 381 15.27 32.09 -35.67
N LEU A 382 15.32 31.97 -34.33
CA LEU A 382 15.19 33.10 -33.40
C LEU A 382 16.33 34.12 -33.55
N GLY A 383 17.54 33.65 -33.86
CA GLY A 383 18.72 34.47 -34.09
C GLY A 383 18.72 35.28 -35.39
N ASN A 384 17.70 35.14 -36.25
CA ASN A 384 17.57 35.95 -37.46
C ASN A 384 17.32 37.43 -37.10
N ALA A 385 18.21 38.30 -37.56
CA ALA A 385 18.18 39.74 -37.29
C ALA A 385 17.50 40.55 -38.41
N ASN A 386 16.93 39.89 -39.43
CA ASN A 386 16.27 40.59 -40.54
C ASN A 386 15.00 41.32 -40.06
N PRO A 387 14.96 42.66 -40.03
CA PRO A 387 13.84 43.44 -39.50
C PRO A 387 12.56 43.29 -40.33
N LYS A 388 12.63 42.72 -41.53
CA LYS A 388 11.46 42.41 -42.37
C LYS A 388 10.70 41.14 -41.95
N THR A 389 11.21 40.39 -40.96
CA THR A 389 10.56 39.19 -40.44
C THR A 389 9.96 39.48 -39.06
N LEU A 390 8.79 38.92 -38.76
CA LEU A 390 8.13 39.04 -37.43
C LEU A 390 9.09 38.74 -36.27
N ILE A 391 9.94 37.72 -36.44
CA ILE A 391 10.95 37.32 -35.46
C ILE A 391 12.05 38.38 -35.34
N GLY A 392 12.51 38.99 -36.43
CA GLY A 392 13.54 40.03 -36.41
C GLY A 392 13.14 41.32 -35.72
N MET A 393 11.84 41.60 -35.58
CA MET A 393 11.30 42.76 -34.85
C MET A 393 11.41 42.62 -33.32
N ILE A 394 11.57 41.40 -32.80
CA ILE A 394 11.67 41.16 -31.35
C ILE A 394 13.07 41.55 -30.86
N PRO A 395 13.21 42.33 -29.77
CA PRO A 395 14.50 42.71 -29.21
C PRO A 395 15.37 41.49 -28.85
N GLY A 396 16.65 41.51 -29.26
CA GLY A 396 17.57 40.39 -29.03
C GLY A 396 17.73 40.00 -27.55
N LYS A 397 17.70 40.97 -26.63
CA LYS A 397 17.73 40.73 -25.18
C LYS A 397 16.51 39.93 -24.69
N LEU A 398 15.32 40.21 -25.23
CA LEU A 398 14.10 39.50 -24.88
C LEU A 398 14.12 38.07 -25.41
N LYS A 399 14.58 37.86 -26.65
CA LYS A 399 14.77 36.51 -27.23
C LYS A 399 15.71 35.66 -26.38
N LEU A 400 16.85 36.23 -25.97
CA LEU A 400 17.83 35.56 -25.12
C LEU A 400 17.24 35.27 -23.73
N ALA A 401 16.49 36.20 -23.14
CA ALA A 401 15.84 35.99 -21.85
C ALA A 401 14.83 34.83 -21.89
N VAL A 402 13.95 34.78 -22.89
CA VAL A 402 12.97 33.70 -23.07
C VAL A 402 13.66 32.35 -23.24
N LEU A 403 14.71 32.30 -24.07
CA LEU A 403 15.48 31.08 -24.30
C LEU A 403 16.18 30.60 -23.01
N SER A 404 16.84 31.51 -22.31
CA SER A 404 17.53 31.22 -21.05
C SER A 404 16.56 30.73 -19.97
N ILE A 405 15.39 31.36 -19.84
CA ILE A 405 14.36 30.92 -18.88
C ILE A 405 13.88 29.50 -19.22
N ALA A 406 13.63 29.20 -20.50
CA ALA A 406 13.18 27.87 -20.91
C ALA A 406 14.23 26.78 -20.60
N VAL A 407 15.51 27.07 -20.85
CA VAL A 407 16.61 26.13 -20.55
C VAL A 407 16.82 25.96 -19.04
N LEU A 408 16.79 27.06 -18.26
CA LEU A 408 16.90 27.01 -16.81
C LEU A 408 15.74 26.23 -16.19
N LEU A 409 14.50 26.48 -16.62
CA LEU A 409 13.33 25.75 -16.15
C LEU A 409 13.43 24.25 -16.46
N ALA A 410 13.89 23.89 -17.67
CA ALA A 410 14.11 22.49 -18.02
C ALA A 410 15.17 21.82 -17.13
N PHE A 411 16.24 22.54 -16.79
CA PHE A 411 17.27 22.07 -15.88
C PHE A 411 16.75 21.94 -14.44
N ASP A 412 16.00 22.91 -13.93
CA ASP A 412 15.48 22.92 -12.57
C ASP A 412 14.45 21.80 -12.36
N VAL A 413 13.54 21.59 -13.32
CA VAL A 413 12.56 20.49 -13.29
C VAL A 413 13.28 19.14 -13.31
N SER A 414 14.31 19.00 -14.15
CA SER A 414 15.15 17.81 -14.17
C SER A 414 15.85 17.54 -12.84
N LEU A 415 16.50 18.56 -12.26
CA LEU A 415 17.20 18.42 -10.99
C LEU A 415 16.23 18.08 -9.85
N ALA A 416 15.06 18.72 -9.83
CA ALA A 416 14.00 18.41 -8.88
C ALA A 416 13.52 16.96 -9.00
N ARG A 417 13.41 16.42 -10.23
CA ARG A 417 13.09 15.00 -10.45
C ARG A 417 14.19 14.07 -9.94
N VAL A 418 15.46 14.33 -10.27
CA VAL A 418 16.58 13.51 -9.77
C VAL A 418 16.60 13.50 -8.24
N TYR A 419 16.45 14.67 -7.62
CA TYR A 419 16.40 14.82 -6.18
C TYR A 419 15.19 14.12 -5.56
N GLY A 420 14.01 14.26 -6.18
CA GLY A 420 12.79 13.57 -5.76
C GLY A 420 12.93 12.05 -5.83
N VAL A 421 13.50 11.51 -6.91
CA VAL A 421 13.74 10.07 -7.04
C VAL A 421 14.75 9.58 -6.02
N TYR A 422 15.85 10.31 -5.81
CA TYR A 422 16.84 9.97 -4.80
C TYR A 422 16.24 9.97 -3.38
N THR A 423 15.55 11.03 -2.99
CA THR A 423 15.00 11.16 -1.63
C THR A 423 13.87 10.18 -1.37
N ALA A 424 13.01 9.92 -2.36
CA ALA A 424 11.86 9.03 -2.20
C ALA A 424 12.18 7.54 -2.45
N TYR A 425 13.26 7.19 -3.15
CA TYR A 425 13.52 5.79 -3.57
C TYR A 425 14.96 5.29 -3.30
N SER A 426 15.77 5.98 -2.47
CA SER A 426 17.12 5.51 -2.07
C SER A 426 17.14 4.45 -0.96
N ALA A 427 15.98 4.04 -0.47
CA ALA A 427 15.80 3.03 0.57
C ALA A 427 16.62 1.73 0.31
N PRO A 428 16.60 1.10 -0.88
CA PRO A 428 17.34 -0.14 -1.14
C PRO A 428 18.83 -0.04 -0.81
N LEU A 429 19.50 1.05 -1.18
CA LEU A 429 20.95 1.23 -0.97
C LEU A 429 21.33 1.55 0.48
N SER A 430 20.36 1.91 1.32
CA SER A 430 20.59 2.24 2.73
C SER A 430 20.11 1.17 3.71
N LEU A 431 19.33 0.20 3.22
CA LEU A 431 18.64 -0.79 4.03
C LEU A 431 19.57 -1.59 4.95
N TYR A 432 20.74 -2.02 4.45
CA TYR A 432 21.68 -2.83 5.24
C TYR A 432 22.68 -2.03 6.07
N LYS A 433 22.64 -0.68 6.06
CA LYS A 433 23.61 0.13 6.82
C LYS A 433 23.67 -0.26 8.31
N PRO A 434 22.55 -0.53 9.00
CA PRO A 434 22.59 -0.88 10.42
C PRO A 434 23.13 -2.29 10.70
N LEU A 435 23.19 -3.17 9.69
CA LEU A 435 23.80 -4.50 9.81
C LEU A 435 25.32 -4.46 9.86
N GLY A 436 25.93 -3.38 9.36
CA GLY A 436 27.38 -3.22 9.27
C GLY A 436 28.01 -2.21 10.24
N THR A 437 27.18 -1.33 10.83
CA THR A 437 27.49 -0.05 11.52
C THR A 437 28.55 0.84 10.87
N GLY A 438 28.15 2.08 10.58
CA GLY A 438 28.99 3.10 9.96
C GLY A 438 29.82 3.89 10.98
N VAL A 439 31.06 4.18 10.60
CA VAL A 439 31.81 5.44 10.84
C VAL A 439 32.01 5.94 12.30
N LEU A 440 31.35 5.39 13.32
CA LEU A 440 31.40 5.88 14.72
C LEU A 440 31.42 4.76 15.79
N GLY A 441 32.05 3.62 15.52
CA GLY A 441 32.46 2.67 16.57
C GLY A 441 31.37 1.88 17.30
N GLU A 442 30.09 1.96 16.89
CA GLU A 442 29.02 1.10 17.41
C GLU A 442 29.12 -0.32 16.84
N GLN A 443 28.79 -1.37 17.63
CA GLN A 443 28.78 -2.76 17.15
C GLN A 443 27.57 -3.02 16.25
N GLY A 444 27.81 -3.50 15.02
CA GLY A 444 26.76 -3.74 14.03
C GLY A 444 25.89 -4.95 14.37
N LEU A 445 24.62 -4.88 13.99
CA LEU A 445 23.60 -5.89 14.30
C LEU A 445 23.95 -7.25 13.71
N GLY A 446 24.14 -8.25 14.57
CA GLY A 446 24.37 -9.65 14.21
C GLY A 446 25.81 -10.14 14.11
N GLY A 447 25.97 -11.44 13.93
CA GLY A 447 27.23 -12.17 13.89
C GLY A 447 27.70 -12.51 12.48
N SER A 448 28.91 -13.05 12.38
CA SER A 448 29.45 -13.51 11.10
C SER A 448 28.80 -14.82 10.66
N GLY A 449 28.36 -14.89 9.41
CA GLY A 449 27.73 -16.09 8.82
C GLY A 449 26.22 -16.20 9.04
N ASP A 450 25.60 -15.20 9.65
CA ASP A 450 24.17 -15.15 9.89
C ASP A 450 23.35 -14.98 8.60
N SER A 451 22.07 -15.32 8.68
CA SER A 451 21.15 -15.20 7.55
C SER A 451 20.25 -13.96 7.68
N VAL A 452 20.09 -13.24 6.58
CA VAL A 452 19.18 -12.11 6.43
C VAL A 452 17.97 -12.58 5.63
N CYS A 453 16.83 -12.66 6.29
CA CYS A 453 15.62 -13.22 5.71
C CYS A 453 14.76 -12.16 5.02
N PHE A 454 14.52 -12.33 3.72
CA PHE A 454 13.65 -11.49 2.91
C PHE A 454 12.23 -12.03 2.93
N GLY A 455 11.26 -11.15 3.15
CA GLY A 455 9.82 -11.45 3.11
C GLY A 455 9.15 -10.92 1.85
N LYS A 456 7.99 -10.29 2.02
CA LYS A 456 7.11 -9.84 0.92
C LYS A 456 7.77 -8.84 -0.05
N GLU A 457 8.61 -7.94 0.44
CA GLU A 457 9.25 -6.90 -0.37
C GLU A 457 10.66 -7.28 -0.86
N TRP A 458 10.94 -8.57 -1.04
CA TRP A 458 12.26 -9.09 -1.41
C TRP A 458 12.89 -8.37 -2.62
N TYR A 459 12.08 -7.95 -3.59
CA TYR A 459 12.52 -7.26 -4.81
C TYR A 459 13.08 -5.84 -4.57
N ARG A 460 12.93 -5.29 -3.36
CA ARG A 460 13.49 -3.99 -2.93
C ARG A 460 14.81 -4.12 -2.18
N PHE A 461 15.25 -5.34 -1.86
CA PHE A 461 16.48 -5.56 -1.12
C PHE A 461 17.69 -5.41 -2.04
N PRO A 462 18.77 -4.77 -1.57
CA PRO A 462 19.98 -4.62 -2.37
C PRO A 462 20.70 -5.97 -2.47
N SER A 463 21.67 -6.04 -3.39
CA SER A 463 22.48 -7.23 -3.58
C SER A 463 23.27 -7.64 -2.32
N SER A 464 23.63 -8.93 -2.26
CA SER A 464 24.61 -9.56 -1.38
C SER A 464 25.94 -8.79 -1.26
N PHE A 465 26.29 -7.91 -2.20
CA PHE A 465 27.42 -6.97 -2.04
C PHE A 465 27.31 -6.05 -0.81
N PHE A 466 26.09 -5.73 -0.38
CA PHE A 466 25.83 -4.87 0.78
C PHE A 466 25.72 -5.64 2.10
N LEU A 467 25.69 -6.98 2.07
CA LEU A 467 25.63 -7.80 3.28
C LEU A 467 27.00 -7.91 3.96
N PRO A 468 27.17 -7.48 5.22
CA PRO A 468 28.44 -7.56 5.93
C PRO A 468 28.75 -8.97 6.44
N ARG A 469 29.96 -9.19 6.97
CA ARG A 469 30.34 -10.34 7.80
C ARG A 469 29.89 -11.73 7.28
N LYS A 470 30.06 -12.00 5.98
CA LYS A 470 29.66 -13.27 5.33
C LYS A 470 28.18 -13.65 5.53
N MET A 471 27.33 -12.67 5.83
CA MET A 471 25.89 -12.92 5.98
C MET A 471 25.29 -13.33 4.64
N ARG A 472 24.21 -14.12 4.69
CA ARG A 472 23.54 -14.70 3.52
C ARG A 472 22.09 -14.28 3.43
N ALA A 473 21.66 -13.87 2.24
CA ALA A 473 20.25 -13.64 1.95
C ALA A 473 19.51 -14.98 1.92
N LYS A 474 18.39 -15.07 2.64
CA LYS A 474 17.46 -16.20 2.60
C LYS A 474 16.05 -15.68 2.40
N PHE A 475 15.15 -16.50 1.92
CA PHE A 475 13.74 -16.14 1.79
C PHE A 475 12.94 -16.79 2.89
N ILE A 476 12.04 -16.03 3.50
CA ILE A 476 10.98 -16.58 4.35
C ILE A 476 9.69 -16.63 3.55
N ARG A 477 8.85 -17.62 3.83
CA ARG A 477 7.54 -17.74 3.21
C ARG A 477 6.76 -16.43 3.40
N SER A 478 6.39 -15.81 2.30
CA SER A 478 5.57 -14.59 2.28
C SER A 478 4.29 -14.82 1.49
N GLU A 479 3.48 -13.78 1.25
CA GLU A 479 2.29 -13.84 0.38
C GLU A 479 2.63 -13.93 -1.11
N PHE A 480 3.89 -13.69 -1.49
CA PHE A 480 4.35 -13.85 -2.86
C PHE A 480 4.27 -15.32 -3.26
N ARG A 481 3.49 -15.61 -4.30
CA ARG A 481 3.26 -16.95 -4.90
C ARG A 481 3.88 -17.06 -6.29
N GLY A 482 4.85 -16.19 -6.58
CA GLY A 482 5.64 -16.24 -7.80
C GLY A 482 6.94 -17.00 -7.58
N LEU A 483 7.72 -17.17 -8.63
CA LEU A 483 9.04 -17.79 -8.53
C LEU A 483 10.03 -16.83 -7.86
N LEU A 484 10.60 -17.26 -6.74
CA LEU A 484 11.66 -16.51 -6.05
C LEU A 484 13.04 -16.84 -6.66
N PRO A 485 14.03 -15.94 -6.57
CA PRO A 485 15.41 -16.26 -6.87
C PRO A 485 15.89 -17.44 -5.99
N GLY A 486 16.43 -18.48 -6.62
CA GLY A 486 17.02 -19.62 -5.93
C GLY A 486 18.50 -19.38 -5.63
N GLU A 487 19.15 -20.26 -4.88
CA GLU A 487 20.58 -20.13 -4.60
C GLU A 487 21.42 -20.76 -5.72
N PHE A 488 22.56 -20.15 -6.06
CA PHE A 488 23.56 -20.84 -6.87
C PHE A 488 24.11 -22.04 -6.11
N SER A 489 24.25 -23.17 -6.80
CA SER A 489 24.87 -24.35 -6.20
C SER A 489 26.34 -24.09 -5.87
N GLU A 490 26.70 -24.37 -4.62
CA GLU A 490 28.08 -24.32 -4.13
C GLU A 490 28.80 -25.67 -4.27
N ALA A 491 28.10 -26.70 -4.79
CA ALA A 491 28.68 -28.01 -5.00
C ALA A 491 29.82 -27.93 -6.03
N ARG A 492 30.99 -28.42 -5.64
CA ARG A 492 32.15 -28.61 -6.52
C ARG A 492 32.11 -29.98 -7.18
N THR A 493 31.01 -30.30 -7.85
CA THR A 493 30.84 -31.56 -8.57
C THR A 493 31.20 -31.40 -10.05
N GLY A 494 32.09 -32.26 -10.55
CA GLY A 494 32.56 -32.23 -11.94
C GLY A 494 33.84 -31.39 -12.20
N PHE A 495 34.20 -31.24 -13.47
CA PHE A 495 35.43 -30.55 -13.91
C PHE A 495 35.17 -29.05 -14.13
N GLY A 496 35.42 -28.18 -13.14
CA GLY A 496 35.26 -26.72 -13.28
C GLY A 496 35.18 -25.96 -11.95
N ILE A 497 35.30 -24.62 -11.99
CA ILE A 497 35.41 -23.75 -10.80
C ILE A 497 34.04 -23.22 -10.32
N PHE A 498 33.01 -23.22 -11.20
CA PHE A 498 31.69 -22.60 -10.94
C PHE A 498 30.50 -23.54 -11.17
N GLY A 499 30.39 -24.60 -10.34
CA GLY A 499 29.35 -25.65 -10.46
C GLY A 499 27.91 -25.13 -10.56
N GLY A 500 27.60 -24.04 -9.87
CA GLY A 500 26.26 -23.43 -9.85
C GLY A 500 25.80 -22.84 -11.18
N THR A 501 26.69 -22.63 -12.15
CA THR A 501 26.31 -22.06 -13.46
C THR A 501 25.56 -23.02 -14.38
N TRP A 502 25.59 -24.33 -14.09
CA TRP A 502 24.80 -25.33 -14.81
C TRP A 502 23.96 -26.24 -13.90
N LEU A 503 24.11 -26.12 -12.59
CA LEU A 503 23.30 -26.85 -11.61
C LEU A 503 22.08 -26.00 -11.24
N THR A 504 20.96 -26.28 -11.88
CA THR A 504 19.69 -25.59 -11.63
C THR A 504 19.07 -26.05 -10.30
N PRO A 505 18.61 -25.13 -9.44
CA PRO A 505 17.78 -25.46 -8.29
C PRO A 505 16.47 -26.11 -8.76
N SER A 506 15.90 -26.98 -7.92
CA SER A 506 14.59 -27.57 -8.22
C SER A 506 13.52 -26.49 -8.41
N GLY A 507 12.54 -26.74 -9.29
CA GLY A 507 11.33 -25.93 -9.42
C GLY A 507 11.46 -24.57 -10.14
N MET A 508 12.62 -24.26 -10.71
CA MET A 508 12.76 -23.15 -11.65
C MET A 508 11.80 -23.32 -12.85
N ASN A 509 11.10 -22.24 -13.23
CA ASN A 509 10.14 -22.25 -14.32
C ASN A 509 10.01 -20.85 -14.98
N ASP A 510 9.61 -20.80 -16.25
CA ASP A 510 9.42 -19.58 -17.05
C ASP A 510 8.00 -18.97 -16.95
N ARG A 511 7.19 -19.46 -16.01
CA ARG A 511 5.77 -19.08 -15.85
C ARG A 511 5.50 -18.26 -14.59
N ASN A 512 6.55 -17.92 -13.85
CA ASN A 512 6.45 -17.28 -12.54
C ASN A 512 5.55 -18.08 -11.57
N GLU A 513 5.59 -19.41 -11.67
CA GLU A 513 4.90 -20.31 -10.75
C GLU A 513 5.74 -20.50 -9.47
N GLU A 514 5.09 -20.56 -8.31
CA GLU A 514 5.76 -20.77 -7.03
C GLU A 514 6.51 -22.10 -7.01
N ASP A 515 7.80 -22.06 -6.68
CA ASP A 515 8.55 -23.27 -6.38
C ASP A 515 8.36 -23.65 -4.91
N MET A 516 7.68 -24.78 -4.69
CA MET A 516 7.50 -25.38 -3.36
C MET A 516 8.79 -25.98 -2.78
N GLY A 517 9.84 -26.19 -3.59
CA GLY A 517 11.10 -26.84 -3.23
C GLY A 517 12.15 -25.91 -2.59
N ASN A 518 12.21 -24.63 -2.97
CA ASN A 518 13.20 -23.64 -2.49
C ASN A 518 12.90 -23.11 -1.07
N GLY A 519 12.82 -24.02 -0.10
CA GLY A 519 12.74 -23.74 1.34
C GLY A 519 11.53 -24.34 2.06
N GLN A 520 10.67 -25.11 1.38
CA GLN A 520 9.48 -25.73 1.98
C GLN A 520 9.40 -27.23 1.67
N ARG A 521 10.26 -28.04 2.29
CA ARG A 521 9.85 -29.44 2.49
C ARG A 521 8.71 -29.46 3.50
N GLN A 522 7.52 -29.85 3.03
CA GLN A 522 6.47 -30.39 3.89
C GLN A 522 7.09 -31.46 4.81
N LEU A 523 7.00 -31.26 6.12
CA LEU A 523 7.31 -32.29 7.11
C LEU A 523 6.05 -32.55 7.93
N GLY A 524 5.42 -33.69 7.64
CA GLY A 524 4.43 -34.29 8.51
C GLY A 524 5.01 -34.50 9.91
N GLY A 525 4.17 -34.26 10.90
CA GLY A 525 4.43 -34.28 12.35
C GLY A 525 5.71 -34.96 12.84
N ARG A 526 6.70 -34.16 13.26
CA ARG A 526 7.56 -34.28 14.46
C ARG A 526 8.83 -33.43 14.31
N THR A 527 9.25 -32.81 15.40
CA THR A 527 10.34 -31.83 15.53
C THR A 527 11.74 -32.45 15.41
N MET A 528 12.60 -31.96 14.49
CA MET A 528 14.05 -31.67 14.70
C MET A 528 14.77 -31.16 13.42
N TYR A 529 15.62 -30.14 13.59
CA TYR A 529 16.51 -29.42 12.64
C TYR A 529 17.65 -30.30 12.06
N PRO A 530 18.32 -29.95 10.92
CA PRO A 530 18.85 -28.61 10.64
C PRO A 530 18.85 -28.10 9.18
N ILE A 531 18.24 -26.93 8.96
CA ILE A 531 18.93 -25.81 8.31
C ILE A 531 19.43 -24.93 9.45
N LEU A 532 20.68 -25.16 9.87
CA LEU A 532 21.32 -24.41 10.96
C LEU A 532 21.52 -22.96 10.52
N GLY A 533 20.66 -22.06 11.00
CA GLY A 533 20.83 -20.60 10.88
C GLY A 533 19.53 -19.79 10.91
N CYS A 534 18.40 -20.37 10.45
CA CYS A 534 17.08 -19.75 10.52
C CYS A 534 16.10 -20.70 11.18
N SER A 535 16.17 -20.80 12.50
CA SER A 535 15.14 -21.50 13.27
C SER A 535 13.87 -20.66 13.35
N GLU A 536 12.71 -21.27 13.10
CA GLU A 536 11.43 -20.84 13.66
C GLU A 536 11.53 -20.88 15.20
N TYR A 537 12.02 -19.78 15.78
CA TYR A 537 11.64 -19.39 17.12
C TYR A 537 10.39 -18.53 17.02
N GLU A 538 9.47 -18.68 17.98
CA GLU A 538 8.27 -17.86 18.14
C GLU A 538 8.56 -16.39 17.80
N LEU A 539 8.09 -15.99 16.62
CA LEU A 539 8.00 -14.59 16.26
C LEU A 539 7.10 -13.93 17.33
N PRO A 540 7.56 -12.86 17.99
CA PRO A 540 6.69 -12.12 18.89
C PRO A 540 5.55 -11.53 18.05
N ARG A 541 4.41 -11.34 18.72
CA ARG A 541 3.18 -10.74 18.19
C ARG A 541 3.49 -9.62 17.15
N PRO A 542 2.92 -9.64 15.94
CA PRO A 542 3.23 -8.67 14.90
C PRO A 542 2.52 -7.33 15.18
N GLY A 543 3.11 -6.52 16.04
CA GLY A 543 2.71 -5.13 16.29
C GLY A 543 3.93 -4.35 16.78
N ALA A 544 4.70 -3.75 15.86
CA ALA A 544 5.71 -2.69 16.14
C ALA A 544 6.64 -2.36 14.94
N LEU A 545 6.57 -3.04 13.80
CA LEU A 545 7.61 -2.94 12.78
C LEU A 545 7.02 -2.53 11.43
N GLY A 546 7.46 -1.37 10.92
CA GLY A 546 7.25 -0.92 9.53
C GLY A 546 7.89 -1.90 8.53
N PRO A 547 8.16 -1.51 7.27
CA PRO A 547 8.76 -2.43 6.29
C PRO A 547 10.07 -2.96 6.88
N SER A 548 10.11 -4.25 7.26
CA SER A 548 11.16 -4.77 8.13
C SER A 548 11.82 -6.00 7.55
N ALA A 549 13.14 -5.90 7.35
CA ALA A 549 14.03 -7.04 7.35
C ALA A 549 14.14 -7.56 8.79
N VAL A 550 14.05 -8.88 8.99
CA VAL A 550 14.31 -9.51 10.30
C VAL A 550 15.70 -10.15 10.25
N LEU A 551 16.60 -9.68 11.11
CA LEU A 551 17.92 -10.26 11.30
C LEU A 551 17.85 -11.39 12.32
N TYR A 552 18.36 -12.58 11.99
CA TYR A 552 18.52 -13.68 12.94
C TYR A 552 20.00 -13.96 13.14
N THR A 553 20.44 -13.97 14.40
CA THR A 553 21.87 -14.03 14.73
C THR A 553 22.14 -15.18 15.67
N GLY A 554 23.03 -16.09 15.25
CA GLY A 554 23.10 -17.46 15.77
C GLY A 554 23.81 -17.64 17.11
N SER A 555 24.21 -16.57 17.82
CA SER A 555 24.94 -16.78 19.08
C SER A 555 24.66 -15.84 20.24
N HIS A 556 24.01 -14.68 20.10
CA HIS A 556 23.48 -13.86 21.20
C HIS A 556 22.28 -13.06 20.65
N ALA A 557 21.09 -13.29 21.18
CA ALA A 557 19.83 -12.85 20.57
C ALA A 557 19.52 -11.37 20.85
N GLU A 558 19.98 -10.46 19.99
CA GLU A 558 19.42 -9.11 19.85
C GLU A 558 18.52 -9.03 18.60
N LYS A 559 17.24 -8.69 18.80
CA LYS A 559 16.29 -8.37 17.73
C LYS A 559 16.42 -6.89 17.37
N VAL A 560 16.89 -6.59 16.18
CA VAL A 560 16.81 -5.22 15.67
C VAL A 560 16.12 -5.22 14.32
N GLY A 561 14.90 -4.67 14.32
CA GLY A 561 14.09 -4.49 13.13
C GLY A 561 14.49 -3.22 12.40
N LEU A 562 14.83 -3.37 11.13
CA LEU A 562 15.15 -2.25 10.25
C LEU A 562 13.86 -1.71 9.64
N SER A 563 13.25 -0.73 10.32
CA SER A 563 12.04 -0.05 9.86
C SER A 563 12.35 1.07 8.88
N LEU A 564 11.78 1.02 7.67
CA LEU A 564 11.73 2.15 6.74
C LEU A 564 10.74 3.21 7.25
N SER A 565 11.26 4.34 7.72
CA SER A 565 10.49 5.55 8.02
C SER A 565 10.58 6.53 6.84
N PHE A 566 9.47 6.71 6.12
CA PHE A 566 9.26 7.87 5.24
C PHE A 566 8.71 9.05 6.05
N ALA A 567 9.50 9.59 6.96
CA ALA A 567 9.18 10.83 7.66
C ALA A 567 10.46 11.46 8.23
N LYS A 568 11.13 12.32 7.44
CA LYS A 568 12.06 13.32 7.97
C LYS A 568 12.30 14.41 6.92
N THR A 569 11.28 15.23 6.69
CA THR A 569 11.37 16.44 5.86
C THR A 569 10.97 17.70 6.63
N GLU A 570 11.23 17.77 7.95
CA GLU A 570 10.97 19.00 8.74
C GLU A 570 12.19 19.52 9.53
N GLY A 571 13.34 18.84 9.46
CA GLY A 571 14.45 19.11 10.39
C GLY A 571 15.52 20.12 9.96
N PHE A 572 15.63 20.52 8.68
CA PHE A 572 16.87 21.17 8.21
C PHE A 572 16.73 22.55 7.54
N ILE A 573 15.53 23.11 7.38
CA ILE A 573 15.32 24.45 6.78
C ILE A 573 15.56 25.61 7.78
N LYS A 574 15.92 25.33 9.04
CA LYS A 574 16.23 26.38 10.03
C LYS A 574 17.70 26.82 10.09
N LYS A 575 18.61 26.27 9.27
CA LYS A 575 20.05 26.65 9.31
C LYS A 575 20.73 26.70 7.93
N SER A 576 20.35 27.66 7.09
CA SER A 576 21.27 28.19 6.06
C SER A 576 20.78 29.53 5.54
N ASN A 577 21.47 30.62 5.91
CA ASN A 577 21.28 31.96 5.35
C ASN A 577 21.77 31.98 3.90
N ILE A 578 20.89 31.77 2.92
CA ILE A 578 21.14 32.11 1.50
C ILE A 578 19.89 32.80 0.94
N SER A 579 20.02 34.10 0.70
CA SER A 579 18.96 35.09 0.44
C SER A 579 18.35 35.06 -0.98
N ALA A 580 18.44 33.95 -1.72
CA ALA A 580 17.78 33.80 -3.03
C ALA A 580 16.48 32.94 -2.98
N GLY A 581 16.17 32.32 -1.82
CA GLY A 581 15.06 31.38 -1.66
C GLY A 581 13.67 31.98 -1.40
N LEU A 582 13.55 33.31 -1.22
CA LEU A 582 12.29 33.92 -0.77
C LEU A 582 11.19 34.03 -1.84
N TYR A 583 11.54 33.98 -3.14
CA TYR A 583 10.53 34.03 -4.21
C TYR A 583 9.99 32.64 -4.60
N ILE A 584 10.82 31.60 -4.44
CA ILE A 584 10.47 30.20 -4.76
C ILE A 584 9.71 29.56 -3.59
N ALA A 585 10.02 29.90 -2.33
CA ALA A 585 9.25 29.44 -1.17
C ALA A 585 7.83 30.03 -1.16
N SER A 586 7.64 31.28 -1.59
CA SER A 586 6.32 31.91 -1.70
C SER A 586 5.46 31.30 -2.81
N LEU A 587 6.06 30.97 -3.96
CA LEU A 587 5.36 30.24 -5.04
C LEU A 587 5.13 28.76 -4.69
N TYR A 588 6.06 28.11 -3.98
CA TYR A 588 5.91 26.74 -3.48
C TYR A 588 4.83 26.67 -2.40
N ASP A 589 4.81 27.55 -1.39
CA ASP A 589 3.72 27.58 -0.40
C ASP A 589 2.39 27.97 -1.05
N TYR A 590 2.37 28.90 -2.01
CA TYR A 590 1.16 29.28 -2.75
C TYR A 590 0.62 28.14 -3.65
N TRP A 591 1.49 27.33 -4.26
CA TRP A 591 1.07 26.16 -5.07
C TRP A 591 0.82 24.91 -4.22
N HIS A 592 1.57 24.69 -3.15
CA HIS A 592 1.49 23.51 -2.28
C HIS A 592 0.24 23.55 -1.39
N HIS A 593 -0.19 24.75 -0.96
CA HIS A 593 -1.47 24.93 -0.27
C HIS A 593 -2.69 24.77 -1.20
N ARG A 594 -2.54 25.07 -2.51
CA ARG A 594 -3.65 24.98 -3.49
C ARG A 594 -3.75 23.64 -4.22
N THR A 595 -2.64 22.90 -4.35
CA THR A 595 -2.63 21.56 -4.99
C THR A 595 -3.03 20.42 -4.07
N ARG A 596 -2.89 20.56 -2.73
CA ARG A 596 -3.53 19.63 -1.78
C ARG A 596 -5.05 19.63 -1.88
N ASN A 597 -5.65 20.75 -2.29
CA ASN A 597 -7.10 20.87 -2.44
C ASN A 597 -7.61 20.58 -3.86
N PHE A 598 -6.77 20.53 -4.90
CA PHE A 598 -7.26 20.23 -6.26
C PHE A 598 -7.33 18.72 -6.56
N GLY A 599 -6.38 17.90 -6.10
CA GLY A 599 -6.45 16.43 -6.26
C GLY A 599 -7.61 15.82 -5.47
N VAL A 600 -7.81 16.29 -4.24
CA VAL A 600 -8.89 15.82 -3.36
C VAL A 600 -10.25 16.37 -3.79
N MET A 601 -10.33 17.56 -4.40
CA MET A 601 -11.61 18.11 -4.87
C MET A 601 -12.03 17.53 -6.22
N GLN A 602 -11.09 17.19 -7.11
CA GLN A 602 -11.41 16.55 -8.40
C GLN A 602 -11.73 15.05 -8.26
N GLU A 603 -11.06 14.32 -7.37
CA GLU A 603 -11.47 12.95 -7.02
C GLU A 603 -12.80 12.94 -6.24
N ASN A 604 -13.07 13.89 -5.35
CA ASN A 604 -14.36 13.95 -4.66
C ASN A 604 -15.51 14.47 -5.55
N LEU A 605 -15.26 15.33 -6.55
CA LEU A 605 -16.25 15.73 -7.55
C LEU A 605 -16.53 14.59 -8.55
N LEU A 606 -15.50 13.88 -9.02
CA LEU A 606 -15.68 12.72 -9.89
C LEU A 606 -16.31 11.53 -9.16
N LEU A 607 -15.98 11.31 -7.87
CA LEU A 607 -16.62 10.29 -7.03
C LEU A 607 -18.02 10.71 -6.55
N MET A 608 -18.34 12.00 -6.47
CA MET A 608 -19.73 12.48 -6.28
C MET A 608 -20.54 12.32 -7.57
N GLU A 609 -20.01 12.69 -8.73
CA GLU A 609 -20.67 12.49 -10.04
C GLU A 609 -20.85 11.00 -10.39
N LEU A 610 -19.85 10.15 -10.11
CA LEU A 610 -19.96 8.69 -10.30
C LEU A 610 -20.87 8.02 -9.26
N ARG A 611 -21.03 8.60 -8.06
CA ARG A 611 -22.02 8.15 -7.05
C ARG A 611 -23.44 8.59 -7.38
N GLU A 612 -23.63 9.79 -7.92
CA GLU A 612 -24.93 10.25 -8.44
C GLU A 612 -25.37 9.45 -9.69
N GLN A 613 -24.41 8.87 -10.42
CA GLN A 613 -24.65 8.02 -11.59
C GLN A 613 -24.78 6.52 -11.29
N GLY A 614 -24.68 6.09 -10.03
CA GLY A 614 -24.95 4.70 -9.64
C GLY A 614 -23.95 3.66 -10.18
N ALA A 615 -22.69 4.02 -10.42
CA ALA A 615 -21.68 3.08 -10.89
C ALA A 615 -21.41 1.98 -9.84
N VAL A 616 -21.90 0.76 -10.11
CA VAL A 616 -21.67 -0.43 -9.30
C VAL A 616 -20.22 -0.89 -9.49
N VAL A 617 -19.48 -1.09 -8.40
CA VAL A 617 -18.18 -1.77 -8.45
C VAL A 617 -18.43 -3.20 -8.94
N ASP A 618 -18.01 -3.52 -10.16
CA ASP A 618 -18.14 -4.88 -10.72
C ASP A 618 -17.13 -5.82 -10.05
N PHE A 619 -17.58 -6.48 -8.99
CA PHE A 619 -16.80 -7.49 -8.27
C PHE A 619 -16.48 -8.74 -9.11
N GLY A 620 -17.14 -8.94 -10.25
CA GLY A 620 -16.81 -10.00 -11.22
C GLY A 620 -15.44 -9.81 -11.88
N SER A 621 -14.98 -8.56 -11.99
CA SER A 621 -13.64 -8.20 -12.47
C SER A 621 -12.55 -8.21 -11.38
N LEU A 622 -12.97 -8.23 -10.11
CA LEU A 622 -12.05 -8.26 -8.97
C LEU A 622 -11.50 -9.67 -8.77
N HIS A 623 -10.18 -9.79 -8.61
CA HIS A 623 -9.54 -11.08 -8.40
C HIS A 623 -9.83 -11.59 -6.96
N LEU A 624 -11.03 -12.17 -6.73
CA LEU A 624 -11.45 -12.74 -5.43
C LEU A 624 -10.44 -13.75 -4.87
N GLY A 625 -9.64 -14.37 -5.74
CA GLY A 625 -8.52 -15.23 -5.37
C GLY A 625 -7.48 -14.54 -4.47
N ALA A 626 -7.26 -13.23 -4.59
CA ALA A 626 -6.38 -12.49 -3.69
C ALA A 626 -6.99 -12.38 -2.28
N LEU A 627 -8.27 -12.00 -2.17
CA LEU A 627 -8.98 -11.97 -0.88
C LEU A 627 -9.07 -13.35 -0.24
N LYS A 628 -9.34 -14.41 -1.01
CA LYS A 628 -9.34 -15.80 -0.52
C LYS A 628 -7.98 -16.28 0.01
N ARG A 629 -6.88 -15.68 -0.47
CA ARG A 629 -5.53 -15.95 0.07
C ARG A 629 -5.23 -15.15 1.35
N ILE A 630 -5.84 -13.97 1.50
CA ILE A 630 -5.68 -13.11 2.69
C ILE A 630 -6.53 -13.66 3.85
N VAL A 631 -7.75 -14.09 3.56
CA VAL A 631 -8.74 -14.50 4.56
C VAL A 631 -9.02 -16.00 4.44
N THR A 632 -8.36 -16.78 5.30
CA THR A 632 -8.44 -18.25 5.22
C THR A 632 -9.77 -18.81 5.69
N GLY A 633 -10.50 -18.08 6.55
CA GLY A 633 -11.85 -18.47 6.97
C GLY A 633 -12.92 -18.32 5.87
N GLY A 634 -12.56 -17.77 4.71
CA GLY A 634 -13.38 -17.77 3.51
C GLY A 634 -13.84 -16.39 3.05
N VAL A 635 -14.31 -16.37 1.81
CA VAL A 635 -14.90 -15.20 1.14
C VAL A 635 -16.17 -15.69 0.45
N ALA A 636 -17.28 -14.98 0.65
CA ALA A 636 -18.57 -15.29 0.04
C ALA A 636 -19.10 -14.08 -0.72
N ILE A 637 -19.67 -14.32 -1.89
CA ILE A 637 -20.40 -13.34 -2.71
C ILE A 637 -21.87 -13.77 -2.88
N PRO A 638 -22.77 -12.90 -3.39
CA PRO A 638 -24.15 -13.30 -3.66
C PRO A 638 -24.23 -14.59 -4.50
N GLY A 639 -25.01 -15.55 -4.02
CA GLY A 639 -25.15 -16.88 -4.63
C GLY A 639 -24.22 -17.97 -4.06
N ASP A 640 -23.16 -17.62 -3.33
CA ASP A 640 -22.30 -18.60 -2.66
C ASP A 640 -23.01 -19.25 -1.45
N PRO A 641 -22.72 -20.54 -1.15
CA PRO A 641 -23.20 -21.18 0.08
C PRO A 641 -22.76 -20.40 1.33
N GLY A 642 -23.72 -20.08 2.20
CA GLY A 642 -23.47 -19.37 3.46
C GLY A 642 -23.41 -17.84 3.35
N TYR A 643 -23.51 -17.26 2.14
CA TYR A 643 -23.61 -15.81 1.96
C TYR A 643 -24.85 -15.22 2.65
N GLU A 644 -26.03 -15.82 2.41
CA GLU A 644 -27.30 -15.35 2.99
C GLU A 644 -27.26 -15.36 4.52
N ASP A 645 -26.71 -16.42 5.12
CA ASP A 645 -26.55 -16.53 6.57
C ASP A 645 -25.59 -15.49 7.14
N ALA A 646 -24.59 -15.05 6.36
CA ALA A 646 -23.60 -14.08 6.80
C ALA A 646 -24.11 -12.63 6.76
N ILE A 647 -25.06 -12.32 5.88
CA ILE A 647 -25.69 -11.00 5.82
C ILE A 647 -26.91 -10.88 6.76
N ARG A 648 -27.39 -11.98 7.35
CA ARG A 648 -28.45 -11.94 8.37
C ARG A 648 -28.10 -11.00 9.50
N ARG A 649 -29.09 -10.22 9.94
CA ARG A 649 -29.01 -9.33 11.09
C ARG A 649 -30.16 -9.61 12.03
N TRP A 650 -30.05 -9.08 13.24
CA TRP A 650 -31.11 -9.21 14.24
C TRP A 650 -32.42 -8.60 13.72
N SER A 651 -32.35 -7.37 13.19
CA SER A 651 -33.45 -6.73 12.46
C SER A 651 -33.34 -6.97 10.94
N ALA A 652 -34.45 -7.34 10.31
CA ALA A 652 -34.54 -7.42 8.85
C ALA A 652 -34.24 -6.08 8.16
N LEU A 653 -34.55 -4.95 8.79
CA LEU A 653 -34.26 -3.60 8.29
C LEU A 653 -32.75 -3.33 8.16
N ALA A 654 -31.95 -4.02 8.96
CA ALA A 654 -30.50 -3.85 8.94
C ALA A 654 -29.82 -4.76 7.90
N VAL A 655 -30.53 -5.70 7.27
CA VAL A 655 -29.95 -6.57 6.24
C VAL A 655 -29.68 -5.77 4.98
N LYS A 656 -28.45 -5.86 4.46
CA LYS A 656 -28.04 -5.30 3.17
C LYS A 656 -27.25 -6.35 2.41
N GLN A 657 -27.46 -6.42 1.10
CA GLN A 657 -26.69 -7.31 0.24
C GLN A 657 -25.30 -6.71 0.04
N ALA A 658 -24.30 -7.25 0.75
CA ALA A 658 -22.91 -6.85 0.61
C ALA A 658 -22.33 -7.41 -0.69
N GLY A 659 -21.51 -6.63 -1.40
CA GLY A 659 -20.83 -7.12 -2.60
C GLY A 659 -19.90 -8.30 -2.29
N ILE A 660 -19.21 -8.23 -1.14
CA ILE A 660 -18.33 -9.30 -0.65
C ILE A 660 -18.50 -9.44 0.87
N VAL A 661 -18.51 -10.67 1.36
CA VAL A 661 -18.33 -10.98 2.79
C VAL A 661 -17.01 -11.72 2.98
N VAL A 662 -16.21 -11.29 3.96
CA VAL A 662 -14.97 -11.96 4.37
C VAL A 662 -15.08 -12.46 5.80
N PHE A 663 -14.55 -13.66 6.06
CA PHE A 663 -14.61 -14.32 7.37
C PHE A 663 -13.21 -14.47 7.98
N PRO A 664 -12.61 -13.39 8.52
CA PRO A 664 -11.29 -13.48 9.14
C PRO A 664 -11.31 -14.35 10.39
N THR A 665 -10.22 -15.08 10.59
CA THR A 665 -9.94 -15.92 11.76
C THR A 665 -8.91 -15.29 12.70
N THR A 666 -8.14 -14.30 12.22
CA THR A 666 -7.10 -13.60 13.00
C THR A 666 -7.12 -12.10 12.75
N ALA A 667 -6.52 -11.32 13.66
CA ALA A 667 -6.36 -9.88 13.49
C ALA A 667 -5.53 -9.51 12.24
N ARG A 668 -4.61 -10.40 11.81
CA ARG A 668 -3.85 -10.23 10.58
C ARG A 668 -4.73 -10.33 9.34
N GLU A 669 -5.71 -11.23 9.33
CA GLU A 669 -6.66 -11.34 8.22
C GLU A 669 -7.61 -10.14 8.16
N VAL A 670 -8.04 -9.62 9.31
CA VAL A 670 -8.78 -8.35 9.40
C VAL A 670 -7.95 -7.20 8.83
N SER A 671 -6.68 -7.09 9.22
CA SER A 671 -5.73 -6.10 8.70
C SER A 671 -5.57 -6.22 7.19
N GLY A 672 -5.33 -7.43 6.68
CA GLY A 672 -5.22 -7.69 5.26
C GLY A 672 -6.50 -7.33 4.48
N ALA A 673 -7.67 -7.63 5.04
CA ALA A 673 -8.95 -7.24 4.44
C ALA A 673 -9.10 -5.70 4.38
N ILE A 674 -8.78 -4.97 5.46
CA ILE A 674 -8.83 -3.50 5.47
C ILE A 674 -7.86 -2.90 4.47
N VAL A 675 -6.62 -3.38 4.43
CA VAL A 675 -5.59 -2.92 3.47
C VAL A 675 -6.02 -3.20 2.04
N TYR A 676 -6.59 -4.39 1.78
CA TYR A 676 -7.15 -4.73 0.48
C TYR A 676 -8.28 -3.78 0.09
N ALA A 677 -9.23 -3.53 1.01
CA ALA A 677 -10.34 -2.63 0.78
C ALA A 677 -9.86 -1.21 0.45
N ASN A 678 -8.91 -0.70 1.23
CA ASN A 678 -8.33 0.62 1.01
C ASN A 678 -7.59 0.71 -0.34
N GLY A 679 -6.80 -0.30 -0.69
CA GLY A 679 -6.04 -0.34 -1.94
C GLY A 679 -6.91 -0.42 -3.20
N HIS A 680 -8.16 -0.87 -3.07
CA HIS A 680 -9.14 -0.95 -4.16
C HIS A 680 -10.30 0.04 -4.01
N SER A 681 -10.20 0.98 -3.06
CA SER A 681 -11.26 1.95 -2.75
C SER A 681 -12.63 1.32 -2.45
N ILE A 682 -12.65 0.11 -1.89
CA ILE A 682 -13.87 -0.61 -1.51
C ILE A 682 -14.31 -0.11 -0.13
N PRO A 683 -15.53 0.44 0.03
CA PRO A 683 -16.05 0.78 1.34
C PRO A 683 -16.27 -0.51 2.13
N PHE A 684 -15.99 -0.49 3.43
CA PHE A 684 -16.16 -1.67 4.27
C PHE A 684 -16.88 -1.36 5.58
N THR A 685 -17.41 -2.42 6.20
CA THR A 685 -18.00 -2.36 7.53
C THR A 685 -17.72 -3.66 8.29
N VAL A 686 -17.95 -3.64 9.60
CA VAL A 686 -17.66 -4.77 10.48
C VAL A 686 -18.95 -5.32 11.07
N CYS A 687 -19.09 -6.64 11.09
CA CYS A 687 -20.13 -7.32 11.84
C CYS A 687 -19.53 -8.25 12.90
N CYS A 688 -19.91 -8.01 14.15
CA CYS A 688 -19.71 -8.93 15.28
C CYS A 688 -20.95 -9.85 15.39
N GLY A 689 -21.89 -9.54 16.30
CA GLY A 689 -23.16 -10.28 16.49
C GLY A 689 -24.37 -9.72 15.73
N GLY A 690 -24.22 -8.63 14.96
CA GLY A 690 -25.27 -8.14 14.05
C GLY A 690 -26.53 -7.54 14.72
N HIS A 691 -26.42 -7.03 15.94
CA HIS A 691 -27.54 -6.49 16.75
C HIS A 691 -28.01 -5.07 16.40
N ALA A 692 -27.26 -4.32 15.59
CA ALA A 692 -27.65 -2.95 15.26
C ALA A 692 -28.84 -2.90 14.28
N THR A 693 -29.88 -2.14 14.60
CA THR A 693 -31.04 -1.91 13.71
C THR A 693 -30.83 -0.78 12.68
N SER A 694 -29.81 0.06 12.88
CA SER A 694 -29.46 1.17 11.98
C SER A 694 -28.76 0.76 10.67
N GLY A 695 -28.48 -0.54 10.50
CA GLY A 695 -27.65 -1.03 9.40
C GLY A 695 -26.16 -0.70 9.54
N SER A 696 -25.71 -0.20 10.71
CA SER A 696 -24.29 0.13 10.98
C SER A 696 -23.36 -1.08 10.86
N SER A 697 -23.87 -2.30 10.94
CA SER A 697 -23.14 -3.55 10.74
C SER A 697 -23.33 -4.19 9.35
N SER A 698 -23.98 -3.51 8.40
CA SER A 698 -24.30 -4.06 7.05
C SER A 698 -24.00 -3.09 5.91
N ILE A 699 -23.47 -3.56 4.79
CA ILE A 699 -23.05 -2.70 3.68
C ILE A 699 -23.75 -3.11 2.39
N GLY A 700 -23.89 -2.16 1.46
CA GLY A 700 -24.56 -2.38 0.17
C GLY A 700 -23.70 -3.16 -0.82
N PRO A 701 -24.22 -3.35 -2.04
CA PRO A 701 -23.62 -4.23 -3.04
C PRO A 701 -22.27 -3.73 -3.54
N ASP A 702 -21.90 -2.48 -3.26
CA ASP A 702 -20.63 -1.82 -3.58
C ASP A 702 -19.54 -2.02 -2.51
N GLY A 703 -19.83 -2.69 -1.40
CA GLY A 703 -18.94 -2.75 -0.25
C GLY A 703 -18.64 -4.15 0.30
N MET A 704 -17.61 -4.20 1.15
CA MET A 704 -17.13 -5.41 1.78
C MET A 704 -17.54 -5.49 3.26
N LEU A 705 -18.15 -6.60 3.64
CA LEU A 705 -18.47 -6.92 5.02
C LEU A 705 -17.36 -7.77 5.66
N ILE A 706 -16.71 -7.22 6.69
CA ILE A 706 -15.76 -7.97 7.53
C ILE A 706 -16.54 -8.62 8.66
N HIS A 707 -16.79 -9.92 8.56
CA HIS A 707 -17.59 -10.65 9.54
C HIS A 707 -16.71 -11.45 10.51
N LEU A 708 -16.68 -11.01 11.77
CA LEU A 708 -15.78 -11.58 12.78
C LEU A 708 -16.25 -12.92 13.37
N ARG A 709 -17.28 -13.58 12.81
CA ARG A 709 -17.91 -14.77 13.41
C ARG A 709 -16.99 -15.96 13.64
N LEU A 710 -15.81 -16.00 13.01
CA LEU A 710 -14.81 -17.05 13.23
C LEU A 710 -13.77 -16.68 14.30
N MET A 711 -13.77 -15.43 14.79
CA MET A 711 -12.90 -14.96 15.87
C MET A 711 -13.58 -15.13 17.23
N GLN A 712 -13.83 -16.39 17.60
CA GLN A 712 -14.59 -16.77 18.80
C GLN A 712 -13.76 -17.49 19.87
N ALA A 713 -12.42 -17.41 19.79
CA ALA A 713 -11.54 -18.01 20.79
C ALA A 713 -11.74 -17.36 22.16
N ILE A 714 -11.81 -18.17 23.22
CA ILE A 714 -11.96 -17.74 24.61
C ILE A 714 -10.93 -18.48 25.46
N SER A 715 -10.25 -17.74 26.34
CA SER A 715 -9.29 -18.27 27.31
C SER A 715 -9.58 -17.66 28.67
N VAL A 716 -9.71 -18.51 29.69
CA VAL A 716 -9.92 -18.09 31.08
C VAL A 716 -8.66 -18.36 31.88
N ASP A 717 -8.16 -17.33 32.55
CA ASP A 717 -7.13 -17.47 33.57
C ASP A 717 -7.78 -17.24 34.95
N ALA A 718 -8.11 -18.35 35.61
CA ALA A 718 -8.74 -18.32 36.93
C ALA A 718 -7.80 -17.82 38.04
N GLN A 719 -6.47 -17.95 37.87
CA GLN A 719 -5.50 -17.46 38.85
C GLN A 719 -5.38 -15.93 38.77
N ALA A 720 -5.20 -15.41 37.55
CA ALA A 720 -5.17 -13.97 37.32
C ALA A 720 -6.56 -13.32 37.39
N ARG A 721 -7.63 -14.13 37.41
CA ARG A 721 -9.03 -13.71 37.32
C ARG A 721 -9.27 -12.82 36.11
N THR A 722 -8.91 -13.34 34.94
CA THR A 722 -9.13 -12.65 33.66
C THR A 722 -9.72 -13.60 32.63
N VAL A 723 -10.51 -13.04 31.71
CA VAL A 723 -10.96 -13.75 30.51
C VAL A 723 -10.52 -12.96 29.29
N THR A 724 -9.98 -13.67 28.31
CA THR A 724 -9.65 -13.13 27.00
C THR A 724 -10.56 -13.76 25.96
N PHE A 725 -11.28 -12.96 25.18
CA PHE A 725 -12.21 -13.44 24.16
C PHE A 725 -12.11 -12.66 22.86
N GLY A 726 -12.34 -13.35 21.73
CA GLY A 726 -12.31 -12.77 20.40
C GLY A 726 -13.48 -11.81 20.14
N GLY A 727 -13.28 -10.83 19.26
CA GLY A 727 -14.29 -9.80 18.96
C GLY A 727 -15.54 -10.32 18.25
N GLY A 728 -15.51 -11.56 17.75
CA GLY A 728 -16.62 -12.26 17.15
C GLY A 728 -17.49 -13.07 18.10
N CYS A 729 -17.14 -13.15 19.39
CA CYS A 729 -17.92 -13.89 20.36
C CYS A 729 -19.34 -13.31 20.53
N LEU A 730 -20.24 -14.18 20.99
CA LEU A 730 -21.52 -13.83 21.57
C LEU A 730 -21.46 -14.00 23.09
N TRP A 731 -22.29 -13.28 23.85
CA TRP A 731 -22.20 -13.35 25.32
C TRP A 731 -22.42 -14.73 25.91
N ARG A 732 -23.35 -15.52 25.36
CA ARG A 732 -23.59 -16.91 25.78
C ARG A 732 -22.34 -17.79 25.76
N GLN A 733 -21.36 -17.48 24.90
CA GLN A 733 -20.11 -18.24 24.80
C GLN A 733 -19.14 -17.85 25.92
N VAL A 734 -19.09 -16.55 26.26
CA VAL A 734 -18.25 -16.05 27.35
C VAL A 734 -18.84 -16.45 28.70
N ASP A 735 -20.16 -16.37 28.87
CA ASP A 735 -20.85 -16.82 30.07
C ASP A 735 -20.61 -18.32 30.30
N ALA A 736 -20.77 -19.15 29.25
CA ALA A 736 -20.50 -20.58 29.34
C ALA A 736 -19.05 -20.86 29.75
N ALA A 737 -18.07 -20.28 29.04
CA ALA A 737 -16.65 -20.53 29.31
C ALA A 737 -16.20 -20.06 30.71
N THR A 738 -16.75 -18.96 31.22
CA THR A 738 -16.39 -18.43 32.54
C THR A 738 -17.10 -19.18 33.67
N SER A 739 -18.33 -19.65 33.44
CA SER A 739 -19.10 -20.44 34.41
C SER A 739 -18.44 -21.75 34.81
N GLU A 740 -17.65 -22.38 33.92
CA GLU A 740 -16.86 -23.59 34.22
C GLU A 740 -15.85 -23.37 35.35
N TYR A 741 -15.44 -22.12 35.59
CA TYR A 741 -14.50 -21.74 36.64
C TYR A 741 -15.20 -21.08 37.85
N GLY A 742 -16.55 -21.09 37.88
CA GLY A 742 -17.33 -20.39 38.90
C GLY A 742 -17.07 -18.88 38.88
N MET A 743 -16.93 -18.30 37.69
CA MET A 743 -16.63 -16.88 37.49
C MET A 743 -17.52 -16.25 36.42
N ALA A 744 -17.62 -14.92 36.46
CA ALA A 744 -18.26 -14.11 35.42
C ALA A 744 -17.61 -12.72 35.31
N THR A 745 -17.89 -12.02 34.22
CA THR A 745 -17.60 -10.59 34.03
C THR A 745 -18.91 -9.88 33.67
N PRO A 746 -19.07 -8.57 33.95
CA PRO A 746 -20.21 -7.82 33.43
C PRO A 746 -20.31 -7.93 31.90
N GLY A 747 -21.51 -8.29 31.44
CA GLY A 747 -21.90 -8.45 30.03
C GLY A 747 -23.30 -7.87 29.78
N GLY A 748 -23.88 -8.12 28.61
CA GLY A 748 -25.25 -7.73 28.26
C GLY A 748 -26.30 -8.68 28.83
N THR A 749 -27.57 -8.25 28.88
CA THR A 749 -28.72 -9.01 29.40
C THR A 749 -29.35 -10.00 28.41
N ILE A 750 -28.86 -10.02 27.16
CA ILE A 750 -29.32 -10.87 26.06
C ILE A 750 -28.13 -11.69 25.55
N SER A 751 -28.26 -13.02 25.58
CA SER A 751 -27.13 -13.94 25.46
C SER A 751 -26.53 -13.98 24.05
N HIS A 752 -27.34 -13.73 23.03
CA HIS A 752 -26.89 -13.71 21.63
C HIS A 752 -26.34 -12.34 21.19
N THR A 753 -26.14 -11.39 22.11
CA THR A 753 -25.51 -10.11 21.81
C THR A 753 -24.03 -10.29 21.49
N GLY A 754 -23.54 -9.62 20.45
CA GLY A 754 -22.13 -9.65 20.07
C GLY A 754 -21.25 -8.83 21.01
N VAL A 755 -20.15 -9.41 21.48
CA VAL A 755 -19.27 -8.80 22.50
C VAL A 755 -18.69 -7.45 22.06
N GLY A 756 -18.22 -7.37 20.81
CA GLY A 756 -17.54 -6.18 20.30
C GLY A 756 -18.46 -4.98 20.20
N GLY A 757 -19.67 -5.17 19.68
CA GLY A 757 -20.66 -4.08 19.60
C GLY A 757 -21.05 -3.57 20.97
N LEU A 758 -21.26 -4.47 21.94
CA LEU A 758 -21.69 -4.10 23.28
C LEU A 758 -20.61 -3.36 24.08
N ILE A 759 -19.40 -3.93 24.19
CA ILE A 759 -18.32 -3.32 24.98
C ILE A 759 -17.92 -1.96 24.40
N LEU A 760 -17.77 -1.85 23.08
CA LEU A 760 -17.22 -0.63 22.48
C LEU A 760 -18.12 0.60 22.63
N GLY A 761 -19.39 0.43 23.00
CA GLY A 761 -20.32 1.49 23.38
C GLY A 761 -20.57 1.61 24.89
N GLY A 762 -19.83 0.90 25.73
CA GLY A 762 -19.97 0.90 27.19
C GLY A 762 -20.36 -0.47 27.72
N GLY A 763 -21.60 -0.88 27.46
CA GLY A 763 -22.11 -2.19 27.86
C GLY A 763 -22.54 -2.27 29.32
N PHE A 764 -23.75 -2.73 29.59
CA PHE A 764 -24.25 -3.00 30.93
C PHE A 764 -25.06 -4.30 30.96
N GLY A 765 -25.26 -4.84 32.16
CA GLY A 765 -26.20 -5.93 32.41
C GLY A 765 -26.33 -6.23 33.90
N TRP A 766 -26.70 -7.48 34.23
CA TRP A 766 -27.08 -7.89 35.59
C TRP A 766 -26.02 -7.63 36.66
N LEU A 767 -24.73 -7.73 36.31
CA LEU A 767 -23.62 -7.52 37.25
C LEU A 767 -23.14 -6.07 37.30
N SER A 768 -23.74 -5.16 36.54
CA SER A 768 -23.28 -3.76 36.47
C SER A 768 -23.57 -2.96 37.74
N GLY A 769 -24.58 -3.34 38.51
CA GLY A 769 -24.85 -2.73 39.82
C GLY A 769 -23.66 -2.84 40.77
N ARG A 770 -22.98 -3.99 40.76
CA ARG A 770 -21.84 -4.29 41.64
C ARG A 770 -20.46 -3.95 41.04
N TYR A 771 -20.28 -4.21 39.75
CA TYR A 771 -18.96 -4.14 39.10
C TYR A 771 -18.83 -3.04 38.04
N GLY A 772 -19.88 -2.25 37.79
CA GLY A 772 -19.88 -1.18 36.78
C GLY A 772 -20.09 -1.69 35.36
N LEU A 773 -19.77 -0.85 34.37
CA LEU A 773 -19.97 -1.17 32.96
C LEU A 773 -18.98 -2.24 32.49
N CYS A 774 -19.26 -2.86 31.34
CA CYS A 774 -18.33 -3.82 30.72
C CYS A 774 -16.96 -3.16 30.48
N ILE A 775 -16.95 -1.90 30.05
CA ILE A 775 -15.73 -1.09 29.86
C ILE A 775 -14.94 -0.76 31.13
N ASP A 776 -15.57 -0.81 32.31
CA ASP A 776 -14.87 -0.59 33.59
C ASP A 776 -14.06 -1.82 34.01
N ASN A 777 -14.40 -2.97 33.42
CA ASN A 777 -13.79 -4.26 33.65
C ASN A 777 -12.83 -4.66 32.51
N LEU A 778 -12.81 -3.90 31.42
CA LEU A 778 -11.89 -4.07 30.32
C LEU A 778 -10.47 -3.69 30.76
N LEU A 779 -9.52 -4.59 30.53
CA LEU A 779 -8.10 -4.42 30.85
C LEU A 779 -7.27 -4.13 29.60
N GLU A 780 -7.64 -4.74 28.46
CA GLU A 780 -6.90 -4.65 27.21
C GLU A 780 -7.82 -4.92 26.00
N VAL A 781 -7.53 -4.30 24.86
CA VAL A 781 -8.15 -4.61 23.57
C VAL A 781 -7.11 -4.64 22.45
N GLU A 782 -7.15 -5.67 21.60
CA GLU A 782 -6.40 -5.73 20.34
C GLU A 782 -7.25 -5.12 19.22
N VAL A 783 -6.72 -4.10 18.56
CA VAL A 783 -7.46 -3.27 17.60
C VAL A 783 -6.72 -3.26 16.27
N VAL A 784 -7.46 -3.45 15.17
CA VAL A 784 -6.98 -3.19 13.81
C VAL A 784 -7.48 -1.82 13.35
N LEU A 785 -6.56 -0.90 13.12
CA LEU A 785 -6.84 0.49 12.74
C LEU A 785 -7.17 0.63 11.25
N GLY A 786 -7.58 1.85 10.84
CA GLY A 786 -8.07 2.13 9.49
C GLY A 786 -6.99 1.99 8.41
N ASP A 787 -5.72 2.12 8.80
CA ASP A 787 -4.54 1.90 7.96
C ASP A 787 -4.06 0.43 7.96
N GLY A 788 -4.74 -0.45 8.70
CA GLY A 788 -4.41 -1.87 8.85
C GLY A 788 -3.42 -2.19 9.99
N ARG A 789 -2.89 -1.21 10.73
CA ARG A 789 -2.02 -1.50 11.89
C ARG A 789 -2.79 -2.26 12.97
N ILE A 790 -2.14 -3.27 13.55
CA ILE A 790 -2.65 -4.00 14.72
C ILE A 790 -1.96 -3.43 15.94
N VAL A 791 -2.75 -2.94 16.90
CA VAL A 791 -2.26 -2.33 18.13
C VAL A 791 -2.94 -2.95 19.34
N THR A 792 -2.22 -3.00 20.45
CA THR A 792 -2.78 -3.37 21.75
C THR A 792 -3.02 -2.09 22.53
N ALA A 793 -4.27 -1.82 22.91
CA ALA A 793 -4.65 -0.67 23.71
C ALA A 793 -4.99 -1.12 25.14
N ASN A 794 -4.23 -0.63 26.11
CA ASN A 794 -4.42 -0.82 27.54
C ASN A 794 -3.88 0.40 28.31
N ALA A 795 -3.77 0.33 29.64
CA ALA A 795 -3.27 1.45 30.44
C ALA A 795 -1.79 1.83 30.19
N ALA A 796 -0.97 0.88 29.72
CA ALA A 796 0.46 1.06 29.49
C ALA A 796 0.83 1.26 28.01
N SER A 797 0.01 0.76 27.08
CA SER A 797 0.23 0.81 25.63
C SER A 797 -0.98 1.43 24.95
N GLU A 798 -0.77 2.50 24.18
CA GLU A 798 -1.83 3.30 23.55
C GLU A 798 -2.98 3.71 24.52
N PRO A 799 -2.68 4.35 25.67
CA PRO A 799 -3.70 4.66 26.70
C PRO A 799 -4.78 5.62 26.21
N ASP A 800 -4.47 6.49 25.25
CA ASP A 800 -5.46 7.35 24.61
C ASP A 800 -6.45 6.56 23.75
N LEU A 801 -5.95 5.60 22.96
CA LEU A 801 -6.82 4.70 22.21
C LEU A 801 -7.63 3.84 23.17
N PHE A 802 -7.03 3.34 24.24
CA PHE A 802 -7.74 2.55 25.26
C PHE A 802 -8.86 3.33 25.94
N TRP A 803 -8.66 4.63 26.18
CA TRP A 803 -9.73 5.52 26.65
C TRP A 803 -10.86 5.65 25.61
N ALA A 804 -10.53 5.80 24.33
CA ALA A 804 -11.51 5.92 23.24
C ALA A 804 -12.28 4.61 22.99
N MET A 805 -11.61 3.45 23.08
CA MET A 805 -12.22 2.13 22.91
C MET A 805 -13.28 1.83 23.98
N ARG A 806 -13.16 2.46 25.16
CA ARG A 806 -14.12 2.37 26.27
C ARG A 806 -15.29 3.34 26.10
N GLY A 807 -16.02 3.23 24.99
CA GLY A 807 -17.28 3.97 24.76
C GLY A 807 -17.51 4.44 23.33
N ALA A 808 -16.44 4.66 22.55
CA ALA A 808 -16.54 5.10 21.16
C ALA A 808 -15.75 4.19 20.19
N GLY A 809 -15.37 2.98 20.61
CA GLY A 809 -14.33 2.20 19.94
C GLY A 809 -14.65 1.73 18.53
N HIS A 810 -15.92 1.57 18.20
CA HIS A 810 -16.39 1.27 16.83
C HIS A 810 -16.02 2.38 15.82
N SER A 811 -15.64 3.56 16.31
CA SER A 811 -15.17 4.70 15.49
C SER A 811 -13.65 4.73 15.31
N PHE A 812 -12.87 3.81 15.89
CA PHE A 812 -11.40 3.87 15.83
C PHE A 812 -10.76 2.63 15.20
N GLY A 813 -11.45 1.50 15.20
CA GLY A 813 -10.88 0.28 14.65
C GLY A 813 -11.75 -0.96 14.85
N VAL A 814 -11.23 -2.08 14.35
CA VAL A 814 -11.82 -3.40 14.54
C VAL A 814 -11.22 -4.04 15.78
N ALA A 815 -12.00 -4.13 16.86
CA ALA A 815 -11.59 -4.86 18.05
C ALA A 815 -11.65 -6.37 17.78
N THR A 816 -10.50 -7.02 17.82
CA THR A 816 -10.32 -8.43 17.44
C THR A 816 -10.17 -9.34 18.65
N ARG A 817 -9.73 -8.81 19.79
CA ARG A 817 -9.61 -9.51 21.07
C ARG A 817 -9.81 -8.54 22.23
N PHE A 818 -10.49 -8.98 23.27
CA PHE A 818 -10.71 -8.24 24.52
C PHE A 818 -10.17 -9.06 25.68
N THR A 819 -9.65 -8.40 26.71
CA THR A 819 -9.33 -9.01 28.00
C THR A 819 -10.05 -8.26 29.10
N SER A 820 -10.87 -8.96 29.88
CA SER A 820 -11.67 -8.40 30.98
C SER A 820 -11.38 -9.09 32.30
N ARG A 821 -11.60 -8.37 33.41
CA ARG A 821 -11.52 -8.91 34.77
C ARG A 821 -12.69 -9.87 35.04
N LEU A 822 -12.41 -10.94 35.77
CA LEU A 822 -13.39 -11.91 36.26
C LEU A 822 -13.64 -11.74 37.76
N TYR A 823 -14.84 -12.11 38.17
CA TYR A 823 -15.29 -12.14 39.55
C TYR A 823 -15.87 -13.52 39.86
N PRO A 824 -15.72 -14.03 41.10
CA PRO A 824 -16.42 -15.23 41.53
C PRO A 824 -17.91 -15.07 41.32
N GLN A 825 -18.53 -16.04 40.67
CA GLN A 825 -19.95 -16.02 40.34
C GLN A 825 -20.50 -17.45 40.34
N GLY A 826 -21.52 -17.68 41.16
CA GLY A 826 -22.27 -18.94 41.20
C GLY A 826 -23.72 -18.74 40.78
N ASP A 827 -24.60 -19.55 41.35
CA ASP A 827 -26.03 -19.46 41.13
C ASP A 827 -26.59 -18.12 41.64
N VAL A 828 -27.60 -17.63 40.93
CA VAL A 828 -28.35 -16.42 41.23
C VAL A 828 -29.83 -16.78 41.34
N TRP A 829 -30.64 -15.88 41.89
CA TRP A 829 -32.09 -15.99 41.80
C TRP A 829 -32.61 -15.02 40.74
N GLY A 830 -33.45 -15.49 39.83
CA GLY A 830 -34.00 -14.62 38.80
C GLY A 830 -34.95 -15.31 37.85
N GLY A 831 -35.63 -14.50 37.04
CA GLY A 831 -36.65 -14.92 36.09
C GLY A 831 -37.73 -13.85 35.90
N LEU A 832 -38.83 -14.25 35.29
CA LEU A 832 -39.91 -13.35 34.87
C LEU A 832 -41.11 -13.48 35.79
N LEU A 833 -41.62 -12.34 36.26
CA LEU A 833 -42.90 -12.21 36.94
C LEU A 833 -43.86 -11.45 36.02
N GLU A 834 -44.92 -12.12 35.56
CA GLU A 834 -45.89 -11.55 34.62
C GLU A 834 -47.15 -11.07 35.35
N PHE A 835 -47.59 -9.86 35.02
CA PHE A 835 -48.80 -9.23 35.55
C PHE A 835 -49.68 -8.72 34.40
N PRO A 836 -51.01 -8.66 34.59
CA PRO A 836 -51.89 -7.92 33.71
C PRO A 836 -51.45 -6.46 33.65
N HIS A 837 -51.55 -5.85 32.49
CA HIS A 837 -51.08 -4.48 32.30
C HIS A 837 -51.75 -3.47 33.24
N GLU A 838 -53.01 -3.71 33.62
CA GLU A 838 -53.81 -2.87 34.53
C GLU A 838 -53.13 -2.66 35.88
N ARG A 839 -52.25 -3.58 36.27
CA ARG A 839 -51.51 -3.53 37.54
C ARG A 839 -50.16 -2.84 37.45
N LEU A 840 -49.80 -2.27 36.29
CA LEU A 840 -48.54 -1.55 36.11
C LEU A 840 -48.33 -0.44 37.14
N ALA A 841 -49.39 0.27 37.56
CA ALA A 841 -49.29 1.30 38.59
C ALA A 841 -48.89 0.74 39.97
N GLU A 842 -49.48 -0.39 40.38
CA GLU A 842 -49.13 -1.10 41.62
C GLU A 842 -47.68 -1.63 41.56
N VAL A 843 -47.32 -2.26 40.43
CA VAL A 843 -45.96 -2.75 40.18
C VAL A 843 -44.96 -1.60 40.26
N THR A 844 -45.27 -0.45 39.65
CA THR A 844 -44.41 0.73 39.68
C THR A 844 -44.17 1.22 41.10
N ALA A 845 -45.21 1.28 41.95
CA ALA A 845 -45.08 1.71 43.35
C ALA A 845 -44.15 0.77 44.14
N VAL A 846 -44.29 -0.55 43.97
CA VAL A 846 -43.44 -1.54 44.63
C VAL A 846 -42.00 -1.48 44.13
N VAL A 847 -41.80 -1.42 42.81
CA VAL A 847 -40.47 -1.29 42.19
C VAL A 847 -39.76 -0.05 42.71
N ASN A 848 -40.47 1.06 42.84
CA ASN A 848 -39.97 2.30 43.39
C ASN A 848 -39.52 2.18 44.86
N GLU A 849 -40.24 1.43 45.69
CA GLU A 849 -39.80 1.12 47.06
C GLU A 849 -38.51 0.30 47.04
N MET A 850 -38.40 -0.67 46.13
CA MET A 850 -37.24 -1.55 46.01
C MET A 850 -36.00 -0.78 45.54
N ILE A 851 -36.09 0.00 44.46
CA ILE A 851 -34.95 0.77 43.95
C ILE A 851 -34.47 1.85 44.93
N ASN A 852 -35.36 2.39 45.78
CA ASN A 852 -34.99 3.34 46.82
C ASN A 852 -34.13 2.73 47.93
N LYS A 853 -34.16 1.39 48.11
CA LYS A 853 -33.29 0.68 49.06
C LYS A 853 -31.84 0.56 48.56
N GLY A 854 -31.63 0.62 47.24
CA GLY A 854 -30.30 0.75 46.63
C GLY A 854 -29.39 -0.47 46.80
N ASP A 855 -29.90 -1.69 46.62
CA ASP A 855 -29.09 -2.92 46.69
C ASP A 855 -28.30 -3.14 45.38
N GLU A 856 -26.96 -3.20 45.47
CA GLU A 856 -26.07 -3.39 44.31
C GLU A 856 -26.18 -4.77 43.67
N ASP A 857 -26.69 -5.77 44.41
CA ASP A 857 -26.89 -7.15 43.96
C ASP A 857 -28.29 -7.38 43.36
N GLN A 858 -29.12 -6.34 43.31
CA GLN A 858 -30.47 -6.39 42.74
C GLN A 858 -30.54 -5.68 41.39
N CYS A 859 -31.17 -6.29 40.40
CA CYS A 859 -31.57 -5.62 39.16
C CYS A 859 -33.03 -5.94 38.83
N LEU A 860 -33.71 -4.96 38.24
CA LEU A 860 -35.09 -5.06 37.79
C LEU A 860 -35.19 -4.57 36.34
N MET A 861 -35.98 -5.26 35.52
CA MET A 861 -36.41 -4.74 34.22
C MET A 861 -37.92 -4.83 34.12
N VAL A 862 -38.60 -3.69 34.14
CA VAL A 862 -40.05 -3.64 33.95
C VAL A 862 -40.32 -3.49 32.47
N THR A 863 -41.18 -4.33 31.90
CA THR A 863 -41.46 -4.33 30.47
C THR A 863 -42.95 -4.25 30.19
N SER A 864 -43.33 -3.66 29.07
CA SER A 864 -44.71 -3.67 28.56
C SER A 864 -44.71 -4.18 27.12
N THR A 865 -45.47 -5.24 26.87
CA THR A 865 -45.57 -5.92 25.56
C THR A 865 -46.83 -6.78 25.49
N TYR A 866 -47.05 -7.49 24.39
CA TYR A 866 -48.07 -8.52 24.27
C TYR A 866 -47.46 -9.92 24.48
N ALA A 867 -48.05 -10.75 25.32
CA ALA A 867 -47.61 -12.14 25.51
C ALA A 867 -48.75 -13.13 25.30
N THR A 868 -48.42 -14.33 24.79
CA THR A 868 -49.36 -15.45 24.74
C THR A 868 -49.35 -16.15 26.10
N SER A 869 -50.51 -16.36 26.71
CA SER A 869 -50.61 -17.13 27.95
C SER A 869 -50.11 -18.56 27.72
N LYS A 870 -49.05 -18.96 28.44
CA LYS A 870 -48.47 -20.33 28.37
C LYS A 870 -49.46 -21.42 28.80
N ASP A 871 -50.49 -21.06 29.58
CA ASP A 871 -51.50 -21.99 30.10
C ASP A 871 -52.74 -22.15 29.20
N SER A 872 -52.87 -21.36 28.12
CA SER A 872 -54.07 -21.40 27.31
C SER A 872 -53.84 -22.12 25.97
N LYS A 873 -54.75 -23.02 25.58
CA LYS A 873 -54.90 -23.50 24.19
C LYS A 873 -55.29 -22.36 23.21
N SER A 874 -55.31 -21.11 23.68
CA SER A 874 -55.67 -19.92 22.92
C SER A 874 -54.40 -19.29 22.33
N THR A 875 -54.49 -18.92 21.06
CA THR A 875 -53.46 -18.16 20.34
C THR A 875 -53.57 -16.65 20.57
N VAL A 876 -54.47 -16.21 21.47
CA VAL A 876 -54.71 -14.79 21.74
C VAL A 876 -53.62 -14.23 22.68
N ARG A 877 -52.90 -13.22 22.20
CA ARG A 877 -51.92 -12.47 23.00
C ARG A 877 -52.60 -11.34 23.77
N ALA A 878 -52.27 -11.19 25.05
CA ALA A 878 -52.82 -10.15 25.94
C ALA A 878 -51.77 -9.07 26.26
N LYS A 879 -52.23 -7.87 26.63
CA LYS A 879 -51.38 -6.78 27.12
C LYS A 879 -50.85 -7.16 28.49
N VAL A 880 -49.53 -7.27 28.64
CA VAL A 880 -48.90 -7.69 29.90
C VAL A 880 -47.81 -6.70 30.31
N THR A 881 -47.58 -6.67 31.62
CA THR A 881 -46.40 -6.08 32.22
C THR A 881 -45.57 -7.19 32.83
N THR A 882 -44.32 -7.35 32.39
CA THR A 882 -43.41 -8.36 32.93
C THR A 882 -42.26 -7.69 33.69
N VAL A 883 -41.98 -8.17 34.90
CA VAL A 883 -40.81 -7.77 35.68
C VAL A 883 -39.77 -8.88 35.59
N CYS A 884 -38.68 -8.62 34.87
CA CYS A 884 -37.50 -9.48 34.91
C CYS A 884 -36.71 -9.15 36.17
N CYS A 885 -36.52 -10.16 37.02
CA CYS A 885 -35.92 -10.06 38.33
C CYS A 885 -34.53 -10.70 38.31
N PHE A 886 -33.58 -10.04 38.96
CA PHE A 886 -32.25 -10.57 39.20
C PHE A 886 -31.81 -10.25 40.63
N TYR A 887 -31.35 -11.27 41.35
CA TYR A 887 -30.68 -11.15 42.62
C TYR A 887 -29.42 -12.00 42.67
N ASN A 888 -28.29 -11.36 42.94
CA ASN A 888 -27.02 -12.06 43.12
C ASN A 888 -26.91 -12.64 44.55
N GLY A 889 -27.72 -13.65 44.82
CA GLY A 889 -27.81 -14.31 46.13
C GLY A 889 -28.69 -15.55 46.11
N THR A 890 -29.13 -15.98 47.30
CA THR A 890 -29.94 -17.20 47.46
C THR A 890 -31.43 -16.92 47.27
N ALA A 891 -32.16 -17.94 46.83
CA ALA A 891 -33.62 -17.92 46.70
C ALA A 891 -34.33 -17.55 48.02
N GLU A 892 -33.84 -18.05 49.15
CA GLU A 892 -34.43 -17.75 50.47
C GLU A 892 -34.45 -16.24 50.76
N LYS A 893 -33.32 -15.56 50.53
CA LYS A 893 -33.22 -14.11 50.73
C LYS A 893 -33.97 -13.34 49.65
N ALA A 894 -33.88 -13.79 48.39
CA ALA A 894 -34.59 -13.17 47.28
C ALA A 894 -36.11 -13.19 47.50
N GLU A 895 -36.69 -14.34 47.81
CA GLU A 895 -38.14 -14.53 47.95
C GLU A 895 -38.67 -14.05 49.31
N GLY A 896 -37.88 -14.21 50.38
CA GLY A 896 -38.28 -13.87 51.74
C GLY A 896 -38.14 -12.38 52.09
N GLU A 897 -37.21 -11.67 51.44
CA GLU A 897 -36.87 -10.29 51.81
C GLU A 897 -36.91 -9.34 50.60
N ILE A 898 -36.10 -9.62 49.58
CA ILE A 898 -35.76 -8.65 48.54
C ILE A 898 -36.91 -8.44 47.55
N PHE A 899 -37.43 -9.52 46.96
CA PHE A 899 -38.51 -9.55 45.97
C PHE A 899 -39.86 -9.93 46.58
N LYS A 900 -39.94 -10.17 47.88
CA LYS A 900 -41.20 -10.42 48.62
C LYS A 900 -42.30 -9.39 48.29
N PRO A 901 -42.02 -8.08 48.18
CA PRO A 901 -43.04 -7.10 47.82
C PRO A 901 -43.70 -7.39 46.45
N LEU A 902 -42.92 -7.75 45.43
CA LEU A 902 -43.43 -8.11 44.10
C LEU A 902 -44.15 -9.46 44.09
N LEU A 903 -43.61 -10.46 44.79
CA LEU A 903 -44.25 -11.78 44.90
C LEU A 903 -45.59 -11.70 45.64
N SER A 904 -45.71 -10.79 46.62
CA SER A 904 -46.95 -10.53 47.36
C SER A 904 -48.06 -9.94 46.48
N LEU A 905 -47.70 -9.31 45.35
CA LEU A 905 -48.68 -8.88 44.36
C LEU A 905 -49.30 -10.08 43.61
N ARG A 906 -48.81 -11.31 43.74
CA ARG A 906 -49.33 -12.51 43.06
C ARG A 906 -49.27 -12.38 41.52
N PRO A 907 -48.08 -12.52 40.91
CA PRO A 907 -47.96 -12.57 39.45
C PRO A 907 -48.80 -13.72 38.88
N HIS A 908 -49.34 -13.54 37.66
CA HIS A 908 -50.13 -14.56 36.98
C HIS A 908 -49.26 -15.73 36.54
N THR A 909 -48.04 -15.43 36.09
CA THR A 909 -47.02 -16.40 35.71
C THR A 909 -45.71 -16.03 36.40
N SER A 910 -45.00 -17.01 36.97
CA SER A 910 -43.65 -16.83 37.50
C SER A 910 -42.72 -17.90 36.95
N THR A 911 -41.56 -17.48 36.45
CA THR A 911 -40.44 -18.36 36.07
C THR A 911 -39.24 -18.16 36.98
N ALA A 912 -39.35 -17.32 38.01
CA ALA A 912 -38.25 -17.00 38.92
C ALA A 912 -37.85 -18.21 39.75
N LYS A 913 -36.54 -18.49 39.78
CA LYS A 913 -35.95 -19.63 40.50
C LYS A 913 -34.48 -19.37 40.81
N GLN A 914 -33.86 -20.24 41.61
CA GLN A 914 -32.40 -20.34 41.65
C GLN A 914 -31.90 -20.97 40.35
N LEU A 915 -30.91 -20.36 39.70
CA LEU A 915 -30.31 -20.84 38.46
C LEU A 915 -28.87 -20.34 38.29
N PRO A 916 -28.02 -21.02 37.50
CA PRO A 916 -26.69 -20.52 37.17
C PRO A 916 -26.76 -19.14 36.50
N TYR A 917 -25.79 -18.26 36.79
CA TYR A 917 -25.71 -16.93 36.15
C TYR A 917 -25.77 -16.99 34.62
N ALA A 918 -25.09 -17.97 34.01
CA ALA A 918 -25.08 -18.15 32.56
C ALA A 918 -26.47 -18.52 31.99
N GLU A 919 -27.35 -19.14 32.77
CA GLU A 919 -28.73 -19.41 32.38
C GLU A 919 -29.62 -18.18 32.55
N MET A 920 -29.40 -17.41 33.63
CA MET A 920 -30.11 -16.14 33.84
C MET A 920 -29.94 -15.19 32.65
N ASN A 921 -28.76 -15.17 32.05
CA ASN A 921 -28.48 -14.33 30.89
C ASN A 921 -29.18 -14.77 29.58
N ARG A 922 -29.91 -15.88 29.59
CA ARG A 922 -30.72 -16.39 28.45
C ARG A 922 -32.22 -16.19 28.64
N VAL A 923 -32.67 -15.78 29.82
CA VAL A 923 -34.11 -15.65 30.16
C VAL A 923 -34.86 -14.73 29.20
N LEU A 924 -34.18 -13.74 28.64
CA LEU A 924 -34.78 -12.74 27.74
C LEU A 924 -34.63 -13.06 26.24
N ASP A 925 -33.95 -14.15 25.86
CA ASP A 925 -33.67 -14.47 24.45
C ASP A 925 -34.97 -14.70 23.63
N GLU A 926 -36.00 -15.29 24.24
CA GLU A 926 -37.29 -15.58 23.56
C GLU A 926 -38.09 -14.33 23.20
N PHE A 927 -37.84 -13.19 23.85
CA PHE A 927 -38.56 -11.93 23.59
C PHE A 927 -38.01 -11.17 22.38
N LEU A 928 -36.78 -11.47 21.96
CA LEU A 928 -36.02 -10.67 20.98
C LEU A 928 -35.36 -11.57 19.93
N THR A 929 -36.19 -12.36 19.24
CA THR A 929 -35.74 -13.30 18.20
C THR A 929 -35.25 -12.58 16.93
N TYR A 930 -34.57 -13.30 16.04
CA TYR A 930 -34.06 -12.75 14.77
C TYR A 930 -35.15 -12.74 13.69
N GLY A 931 -35.14 -11.72 12.83
CA GLY A 931 -35.76 -11.79 11.50
C GLY A 931 -36.98 -10.89 11.25
N SER A 932 -37.59 -10.31 12.29
CA SER A 932 -38.64 -9.29 12.10
C SER A 932 -38.06 -7.93 11.69
N MET A 933 -38.88 -7.03 11.14
CA MET A 933 -38.49 -5.63 11.02
C MET A 933 -38.50 -5.01 12.41
N MET A 934 -37.33 -4.57 12.88
CA MET A 934 -37.19 -4.00 14.23
C MET A 934 -36.42 -2.68 14.19
N ARG A 935 -36.88 -1.71 14.95
CA ARG A 935 -36.13 -0.50 15.27
C ARG A 935 -35.92 -0.38 16.76
N GLN A 936 -34.65 -0.34 17.16
CA GLN A 936 -34.26 -0.10 18.53
C GLN A 936 -34.14 1.39 18.79
N GLY A 937 -34.55 1.81 19.98
CA GLY A 937 -34.32 3.15 20.50
C GLY A 937 -34.18 3.13 22.00
N GLY A 938 -33.88 4.30 22.56
CA GLY A 938 -33.92 4.46 24.00
C GLY A 938 -33.72 5.89 24.45
N THR A 939 -34.02 6.08 25.73
CA THR A 939 -33.86 7.35 26.46
C THR A 939 -33.48 7.03 27.91
N ASN A 940 -33.34 8.06 28.72
CA ASN A 940 -33.13 7.93 30.15
C ASN A 940 -34.24 8.60 30.95
N VAL A 941 -34.40 8.15 32.19
CA VAL A 941 -35.31 8.74 33.18
C VAL A 941 -34.61 8.84 34.52
N LEU A 942 -34.93 9.89 35.28
CA LEU A 942 -34.42 10.06 36.64
C LEU A 942 -35.24 9.22 37.64
N PRO A 943 -34.61 8.74 38.73
CA PRO A 943 -35.36 8.33 39.91
C PRO A 943 -36.07 9.57 40.51
N HIS A 944 -37.29 9.49 41.03
CA HIS A 944 -38.20 8.35 41.20
C HIS A 944 -39.11 8.14 39.97
N LEU A 945 -39.46 6.89 39.63
CA LEU A 945 -40.34 6.63 38.49
C LEU A 945 -41.77 7.08 38.80
N THR A 946 -42.51 7.59 37.83
CA THR A 946 -43.93 7.93 38.01
C THR A 946 -44.81 6.96 37.23
N ALA A 947 -45.81 6.37 37.90
CA ALA A 947 -46.75 5.44 37.27
C ALA A 947 -47.44 6.06 36.04
N GLN A 948 -47.72 7.37 36.08
CA GLN A 948 -48.29 8.11 34.96
C GLN A 948 -47.40 8.03 33.70
N VAL A 949 -46.08 8.12 33.85
CA VAL A 949 -45.14 8.05 32.73
C VAL A 949 -45.05 6.63 32.18
N LEU A 950 -44.96 5.62 33.05
CA LEU A 950 -44.90 4.22 32.65
C LEU A 950 -46.19 3.78 31.94
N CYS A 951 -47.35 4.04 32.55
CA CYS A 951 -48.65 3.72 31.96
C CYS A 951 -48.90 4.52 30.68
N GLY A 952 -48.55 5.81 30.64
CA GLY A 952 -48.71 6.63 29.45
C GLY A 952 -47.89 6.13 28.26
N ALA A 953 -46.64 5.73 28.49
CA ALA A 953 -45.79 5.15 27.46
C ALA A 953 -46.29 3.77 26.99
N ALA A 954 -46.71 2.92 27.92
CA ALA A 954 -47.26 1.60 27.60
C ALA A 954 -48.57 1.69 26.81
N ASN A 955 -49.49 2.58 27.21
CA ASN A 955 -50.73 2.82 26.47
C ASN A 955 -50.45 3.31 25.05
N LYS A 956 -49.53 4.25 24.87
CA LYS A 956 -49.11 4.69 23.52
C LYS A 956 -48.59 3.54 22.66
N LEU A 957 -47.80 2.63 23.23
CA LEU A 957 -47.36 1.41 22.53
C LEU A 957 -48.53 0.54 22.12
N PHE A 958 -49.42 0.24 23.05
CA PHE A 958 -50.56 -0.63 22.77
C PHE A 958 -51.53 -0.03 21.76
N ASP A 959 -51.83 1.26 21.87
CA ASP A 959 -52.68 1.98 20.92
C ASP A 959 -52.09 1.95 19.51
N TRP A 960 -50.76 2.13 19.39
CA TRP A 960 -50.08 2.03 18.11
C TRP A 960 -50.12 0.59 17.55
N VAL A 961 -49.87 -0.42 18.36
CA VAL A 961 -49.95 -1.83 17.93
C VAL A 961 -51.37 -2.20 17.49
N ASP A 962 -52.39 -1.83 18.26
CA ASP A 962 -53.79 -2.08 17.95
C ASP A 962 -54.20 -1.36 16.64
N GLU A 963 -53.70 -0.14 16.43
CA GLU A 963 -53.91 0.63 15.20
C GLU A 963 -53.22 0.00 13.98
N MET A 964 -52.00 -0.51 14.12
CA MET A 964 -51.29 -1.21 13.04
C MET A 964 -52.02 -2.49 12.62
N LEU A 965 -52.50 -3.27 13.59
CA LEU A 965 -53.32 -4.45 13.34
C LEU A 965 -54.62 -4.08 12.64
N ARG A 966 -55.30 -3.00 13.08
CA ARG A 966 -56.57 -2.55 12.51
C ARG A 966 -56.41 -2.03 11.08
N LYS A 967 -55.45 -1.14 10.83
CA LYS A 967 -55.18 -0.55 9.50
C LYS A 967 -54.76 -1.59 8.46
N SER A 968 -54.03 -2.61 8.90
CA SER A 968 -53.54 -3.68 8.03
C SER A 968 -54.50 -4.85 7.86
N ASP A 969 -55.67 -4.81 8.51
CA ASP A 969 -56.62 -5.94 8.54
C ASP A 969 -55.94 -7.23 9.04
N GLY A 970 -55.14 -7.09 10.10
CA GLY A 970 -54.39 -8.16 10.75
C GLY A 970 -53.15 -8.68 9.99
N ARG A 971 -52.80 -8.10 8.84
CA ARG A 971 -51.65 -8.55 8.02
C ARG A 971 -50.30 -8.13 8.58
N VAL A 972 -50.27 -7.05 9.36
CA VAL A 972 -49.09 -6.53 10.05
C VAL A 972 -49.24 -6.80 11.54
N ASP A 973 -48.43 -7.70 12.07
CA ASP A 973 -48.33 -7.96 13.50
C ASP A 973 -47.17 -7.16 14.10
N ALA A 974 -47.51 -6.23 15.00
CA ALA A 974 -46.56 -5.39 15.72
C ALA A 974 -46.46 -5.75 17.22
N ARG A 975 -47.10 -6.87 17.65
CA ARG A 975 -47.23 -7.26 19.06
C ARG A 975 -45.91 -7.65 19.73
N ASP A 976 -44.86 -7.92 18.97
CA ASP A 976 -43.50 -8.14 19.49
C ASP A 976 -42.79 -6.84 19.89
N SER A 977 -43.46 -5.69 19.73
CA SER A 977 -42.92 -4.42 20.21
C SER A 977 -42.90 -4.39 21.75
N ILE A 978 -41.85 -3.79 22.30
CA ILE A 978 -41.59 -3.78 23.73
C ILE A 978 -40.98 -2.45 24.18
N ILE A 979 -41.40 -1.98 25.35
CA ILE A 979 -40.70 -0.95 26.13
C ILE A 979 -40.13 -1.62 27.38
N ALA A 980 -38.87 -1.36 27.69
CA ALA A 980 -38.15 -1.91 28.82
C ALA A 980 -37.54 -0.79 29.67
N TRP A 981 -37.90 -0.76 30.95
CA TRP A 981 -37.37 0.13 31.97
C TRP A 981 -36.27 -0.63 32.71
N GLU A 982 -35.01 -0.30 32.44
CA GLU A 982 -33.83 -1.04 32.88
C GLU A 982 -33.29 -0.42 34.17
N LEU A 983 -33.75 -0.98 35.29
CA LEU A 983 -33.53 -0.45 36.63
C LEU A 983 -32.33 -1.14 37.29
N ILE A 984 -31.17 -0.91 36.69
CA ILE A 984 -29.88 -1.38 37.19
C ILE A 984 -29.34 -0.35 38.18
N PRO A 985 -28.83 -0.74 39.35
CA PRO A 985 -28.21 0.17 40.31
C PRO A 985 -27.09 0.99 39.66
N PHE A 986 -27.20 2.31 39.72
CA PHE A 986 -26.27 3.21 39.03
C PHE A 986 -25.06 3.60 39.88
N ASP A 987 -25.06 3.38 41.19
CA ASP A 987 -24.06 3.94 42.10
C ASP A 987 -22.63 3.53 41.74
N LYS A 988 -22.42 2.26 41.39
CA LYS A 988 -21.11 1.80 40.94
C LYS A 988 -20.69 2.44 39.62
N THR A 989 -21.61 2.50 38.65
CA THR A 989 -21.35 3.12 37.33
C THR A 989 -21.05 4.62 37.46
N ALA A 990 -21.78 5.30 38.34
CA ALA A 990 -21.63 6.73 38.64
C ALA A 990 -20.40 7.06 39.50
N SER A 991 -19.85 6.07 40.24
CA SER A 991 -18.58 6.24 40.96
C SER A 991 -17.38 6.47 40.04
N VAL A 992 -17.48 6.07 38.76
CA VAL A 992 -16.46 6.29 37.75
C VAL A 992 -16.70 7.66 37.08
N PRO A 993 -15.72 8.59 37.09
CA PRO A 993 -15.90 9.90 36.46
C PRO A 993 -16.26 9.80 34.98
N GLY A 994 -17.17 10.64 34.49
CA GLY A 994 -17.58 10.68 33.08
C GLY A 994 -16.44 10.93 32.08
N SER A 995 -15.33 11.53 32.54
CA SER A 995 -14.11 11.77 31.76
C SER A 995 -13.11 10.60 31.80
N ALA A 996 -13.31 9.58 32.66
CA ALA A 996 -12.38 8.46 32.81
C ALA A 996 -12.40 7.49 31.61
N THR A 997 -13.47 7.52 30.82
CA THR A 997 -13.69 6.74 29.60
C THR A 997 -14.40 7.61 28.55
N ALA A 998 -14.46 7.18 27.30
CA ALA A 998 -15.23 7.89 26.27
C ALA A 998 -16.75 7.93 26.54
N THR A 999 -17.27 6.95 27.30
CA THR A 999 -18.70 6.88 27.67
C THR A 999 -19.08 8.06 28.57
N GLY A 1000 -19.84 9.02 28.01
CA GLY A 1000 -20.33 10.20 28.73
C GLY A 1000 -21.60 9.95 29.56
N ASN A 1001 -22.30 8.84 29.35
CA ASN A 1001 -23.54 8.54 30.07
C ASN A 1001 -23.24 7.76 31.36
N ARG A 1002 -22.85 8.41 32.47
CA ARG A 1002 -22.54 7.75 33.76
C ARG A 1002 -23.34 8.26 34.96
N GLY A 1003 -24.41 8.99 34.70
CA GLY A 1003 -25.22 9.63 35.74
C GLY A 1003 -26.13 8.70 36.55
N ARG A 1004 -26.78 9.30 37.55
CA ARG A 1004 -27.78 8.66 38.41
C ARG A 1004 -29.15 8.61 37.74
N TYR A 1005 -29.28 7.74 36.74
CA TYR A 1005 -30.49 7.59 35.93
C TYR A 1005 -30.73 6.11 35.61
N TYR A 1006 -31.91 5.81 35.07
CA TYR A 1006 -32.23 4.51 34.47
C TYR A 1006 -32.32 4.58 32.95
N ASN A 1007 -31.95 3.49 32.28
CA ASN A 1007 -32.15 3.37 30.83
C ASN A 1007 -33.60 2.94 30.55
N VAL A 1008 -34.16 3.48 29.48
CA VAL A 1008 -35.43 3.03 28.92
C VAL A 1008 -35.15 2.59 27.49
N GLY A 1009 -35.07 1.27 27.28
CA GLY A 1009 -34.95 0.67 25.97
C GLY A 1009 -36.32 0.46 25.33
N MET A 1010 -36.39 0.54 24.00
CA MET A 1010 -37.58 0.15 23.27
C MET A 1010 -37.19 -0.53 21.96
N VAL A 1011 -37.99 -1.51 21.56
CA VAL A 1011 -37.88 -2.17 20.26
C VAL A 1011 -39.27 -2.12 19.63
N VAL A 1012 -39.38 -1.41 18.51
CA VAL A 1012 -40.60 -1.31 17.72
C VAL A 1012 -40.48 -2.34 16.60
N CYS A 1013 -41.42 -3.29 16.57
CA CYS A 1013 -41.39 -4.46 15.71
C CYS A 1013 -42.59 -4.45 14.75
N ASN A 1014 -42.40 -5.03 13.57
CA ASN A 1014 -43.46 -5.29 12.61
C ASN A 1014 -43.13 -6.56 11.80
N SER A 1015 -44.14 -7.41 11.54
CA SER A 1015 -44.04 -8.61 10.70
C SER A 1015 -44.01 -8.35 9.19
N SER A 1016 -44.16 -7.09 8.76
CA SER A 1016 -44.16 -6.68 7.36
C SER A 1016 -42.82 -6.94 6.69
N SER A 1017 -42.87 -7.16 5.38
CA SER A 1017 -41.69 -7.13 4.48
C SER A 1017 -41.61 -5.82 3.68
N ASP A 1018 -42.61 -4.94 3.80
CA ASP A 1018 -42.68 -3.68 3.08
C ASP A 1018 -41.83 -2.59 3.75
N ALA A 1019 -40.84 -2.09 3.02
CA ALA A 1019 -39.96 -1.02 3.46
C ALA A 1019 -40.70 0.31 3.74
N SER A 1020 -41.91 0.52 3.21
CA SER A 1020 -42.72 1.72 3.50
C SER A 1020 -43.13 1.82 4.98
N GLN A 1021 -43.20 0.68 5.67
CA GLN A 1021 -43.55 0.59 7.09
C GLN A 1021 -42.44 1.11 8.02
N ASP A 1022 -41.23 1.25 7.47
CA ASP A 1022 -40.06 1.70 8.20
C ASP A 1022 -40.19 3.13 8.73
N ASP A 1023 -40.78 4.03 7.93
CA ASP A 1023 -40.96 5.42 8.30
C ASP A 1023 -42.00 5.59 9.42
N GLU A 1024 -43.06 4.77 9.41
CA GLU A 1024 -44.09 4.76 10.46
C GLU A 1024 -43.51 4.30 11.80
N MET A 1025 -42.75 3.19 11.81
CA MET A 1025 -42.06 2.74 13.03
C MET A 1025 -41.05 3.76 13.54
N ARG A 1026 -40.29 4.40 12.63
CA ARG A 1026 -39.31 5.43 12.99
C ARG A 1026 -39.98 6.65 13.62
N ALA A 1027 -41.09 7.11 13.04
CA ALA A 1027 -41.86 8.23 13.54
C ALA A 1027 -42.43 7.92 14.94
N PHE A 1028 -43.07 6.76 15.10
CA PHE A 1028 -43.64 6.32 16.37
C PHE A 1028 -42.57 6.20 17.46
N LYS A 1029 -41.45 5.52 17.18
CA LYS A 1029 -40.31 5.40 18.11
C LYS A 1029 -39.79 6.77 18.57
N ARG A 1030 -39.64 7.73 17.64
CA ARG A 1030 -39.20 9.10 17.97
C ARG A 1030 -40.18 9.81 18.88
N GLU A 1031 -41.47 9.73 18.56
CA GLU A 1031 -42.54 10.33 19.37
C GLU A 1031 -42.56 9.73 20.79
N LEU A 1032 -42.53 8.40 20.89
CA LEU A 1032 -42.52 7.68 22.16
C LEU A 1032 -41.29 8.06 23.00
N SER A 1033 -40.10 8.05 22.39
CA SER A 1033 -38.86 8.46 23.06
C SER A 1033 -38.92 9.90 23.57
N ALA A 1034 -39.42 10.84 22.76
CA ALA A 1034 -39.56 12.24 23.13
C ALA A 1034 -40.59 12.44 24.25
N SER A 1035 -41.70 11.69 24.21
CA SER A 1035 -42.74 11.70 25.23
C SER A 1035 -42.20 11.24 26.59
N ILE A 1036 -41.45 10.14 26.62
CA ILE A 1036 -40.81 9.62 27.85
C ILE A 1036 -39.75 10.59 28.36
N ALA A 1037 -38.88 11.08 27.47
CA ALA A 1037 -37.83 12.04 27.82
C ALA A 1037 -38.37 13.33 28.45
N THR A 1038 -39.44 13.88 27.88
CA THR A 1038 -40.05 15.14 28.35
C THR A 1038 -40.68 14.94 29.73
N ALA A 1039 -41.38 13.83 29.92
CA ALA A 1039 -42.03 13.52 31.20
C ALA A 1039 -41.07 12.98 32.26
N GLY A 1040 -39.91 12.47 31.85
CA GLY A 1040 -38.86 11.88 32.69
C GLY A 1040 -37.68 12.82 33.02
N PHE A 1041 -37.83 14.13 32.81
CA PHE A 1041 -36.88 15.20 33.20
C PHE A 1041 -35.56 15.25 32.41
N LYS A 1042 -35.58 15.06 31.08
CA LYS A 1042 -34.37 15.08 30.23
C LYS A 1042 -33.48 16.34 30.38
N ALA A 1043 -34.05 17.51 30.70
CA ALA A 1043 -33.29 18.76 30.86
C ALA A 1043 -32.29 18.72 32.03
N ASP A 1044 -32.55 17.95 33.09
CA ASP A 1044 -31.69 17.89 34.28
C ASP A 1044 -30.60 16.80 34.20
N MET A 1045 -30.60 15.97 33.16
CA MET A 1045 -29.71 14.81 33.02
C MET A 1045 -28.21 15.16 33.06
N VAL A 1046 -27.83 16.32 32.50
CA VAL A 1046 -26.45 16.82 32.51
C VAL A 1046 -25.99 17.14 33.93
N GLY A 1047 -26.87 17.71 34.76
CA GLY A 1047 -26.62 17.98 36.17
C GLY A 1047 -26.47 16.70 37.01
N HIS A 1048 -27.01 15.59 36.53
CA HIS A 1048 -26.92 14.26 37.15
C HIS A 1048 -25.79 13.38 36.58
N GLY A 1049 -24.89 13.92 35.74
CA GLY A 1049 -23.71 13.21 35.23
C GLY A 1049 -23.95 12.32 34.00
N GLY A 1050 -25.11 12.44 33.35
CA GLY A 1050 -25.44 11.74 32.10
C GLY A 1050 -25.50 12.67 30.89
N VAL A 1051 -25.44 12.08 29.68
CA VAL A 1051 -25.69 12.79 28.41
C VAL A 1051 -27.08 12.52 27.86
N GLY A 1052 -27.87 11.66 28.53
CA GLY A 1052 -29.26 11.37 28.21
C GLY A 1052 -29.46 10.39 27.07
N HIS A 1053 -28.39 9.75 26.60
CA HIS A 1053 -28.41 8.76 25.54
C HIS A 1053 -27.38 7.67 25.78
N TYR A 1054 -27.81 6.41 25.75
CA TYR A 1054 -26.93 5.26 25.67
C TYR A 1054 -26.56 4.98 24.21
N VAL A 1055 -25.28 5.06 23.88
CA VAL A 1055 -24.80 5.05 22.49
C VAL A 1055 -25.06 3.75 21.73
N ASN A 1056 -25.25 2.62 22.42
CA ASN A 1056 -25.62 1.36 21.76
C ASN A 1056 -27.10 1.29 21.37
N TYR A 1057 -27.95 2.21 21.87
CA TYR A 1057 -29.34 2.38 21.42
C TYR A 1057 -29.46 3.48 20.35
N ALA A 1058 -28.35 4.09 19.94
CA ALA A 1058 -28.36 5.14 18.92
C ALA A 1058 -28.56 4.54 17.53
N GLU A 1059 -29.71 4.87 16.94
CA GLU A 1059 -30.08 4.41 15.60
C GLU A 1059 -29.88 5.49 14.53
N GLU A 1060 -30.03 6.76 14.92
CA GLU A 1060 -29.89 7.91 14.05
C GLU A 1060 -28.53 8.56 14.27
N GLN A 1061 -27.99 9.24 13.25
CA GLN A 1061 -26.74 10.01 13.38
C GLN A 1061 -26.95 11.19 14.32
N LEU A 1062 -26.86 10.91 15.62
CA LEU A 1062 -26.74 11.90 16.66
C LEU A 1062 -25.39 12.60 16.52
N SER A 1063 -25.33 13.88 16.92
CA SER A 1063 -24.05 14.59 16.99
C SER A 1063 -23.16 13.92 18.05
N ALA A 1064 -21.84 14.03 17.88
CA ALA A 1064 -20.88 13.53 18.86
C ALA A 1064 -21.12 14.17 20.24
N GLU A 1065 -21.54 15.43 20.29
CA GLU A 1065 -21.93 16.14 21.51
C GLU A 1065 -23.12 15.48 22.21
N ALA A 1066 -24.14 15.06 21.46
CA ALA A 1066 -25.31 14.40 22.04
C ALA A 1066 -24.98 12.99 22.58
N GLY A 1067 -24.06 12.27 21.92
CA GLY A 1067 -23.67 10.91 22.34
C GLY A 1067 -22.59 10.85 23.41
N PHE A 1068 -21.65 11.80 23.43
CA PHE A 1068 -20.45 11.75 24.27
C PHE A 1068 -20.27 12.98 25.17
N GLY A 1069 -21.11 14.02 25.03
CA GLY A 1069 -21.02 15.24 25.83
C GLY A 1069 -19.66 15.93 25.66
N GLY A 1070 -19.06 16.34 26.78
CA GLY A 1070 -17.74 17.00 26.79
C GLY A 1070 -16.60 16.14 26.24
N ASN A 1071 -16.77 14.82 26.14
CA ASN A 1071 -15.76 13.91 25.59
C ASN A 1071 -15.64 14.00 24.06
N ALA A 1072 -16.64 14.57 23.36
CA ALA A 1072 -16.68 14.67 21.90
C ALA A 1072 -15.44 15.37 21.31
N LYS A 1073 -14.96 16.43 21.97
CA LYS A 1073 -13.76 17.16 21.54
C LYS A 1073 -12.53 16.27 21.51
N ARG A 1074 -12.24 15.57 22.62
CA ARG A 1074 -11.11 14.64 22.71
C ARG A 1074 -11.24 13.50 21.71
N LEU A 1075 -12.45 12.99 21.48
CA LEU A 1075 -12.69 11.95 20.48
C LEU A 1075 -12.33 12.40 19.06
N ARG A 1076 -12.67 13.63 18.66
CA ARG A 1076 -12.25 14.19 17.37
C ARG A 1076 -10.73 14.36 17.26
N GLU A 1077 -10.08 14.83 18.32
CA GLU A 1077 -8.61 14.94 18.37
C GLU A 1077 -7.96 13.56 18.16
N LEU A 1078 -8.43 12.54 18.89
CA LEU A 1078 -7.91 11.18 18.74
C LEU A 1078 -8.24 10.56 17.38
N LYS A 1079 -9.37 10.94 16.77
CA LYS A 1079 -9.76 10.46 15.44
C LYS A 1079 -8.73 10.86 14.39
N THR A 1080 -8.19 12.09 14.44
CA THR A 1080 -7.11 12.54 13.53
C THR A 1080 -5.84 11.69 13.64
N ARG A 1081 -5.58 11.10 14.81
CA ARG A 1081 -4.38 10.29 15.07
C ARG A 1081 -4.55 8.83 14.65
N TYR A 1082 -5.70 8.22 14.94
CA TYR A 1082 -5.90 6.77 14.78
C TYR A 1082 -6.69 6.38 13.52
N ASP A 1083 -7.48 7.29 12.95
CA ASP A 1083 -8.21 7.08 11.70
C ASP A 1083 -8.40 8.40 10.93
N PRO A 1084 -7.30 9.03 10.46
CA PRO A 1084 -7.32 10.34 9.78
C PRO A 1084 -8.15 10.33 8.48
N ASP A 1085 -8.25 9.18 7.81
CA ASP A 1085 -9.03 9.01 6.59
C ASP A 1085 -10.52 8.75 6.85
N ASN A 1086 -10.93 8.70 8.13
CA ASN A 1086 -12.29 8.45 8.56
C ASN A 1086 -12.87 7.15 7.95
N ARG A 1087 -12.09 6.06 7.96
CA ARG A 1087 -12.48 4.74 7.45
C ARG A 1087 -13.64 4.17 8.27
N PHE A 1088 -13.66 4.42 9.58
CA PHE A 1088 -14.72 4.00 10.50
C PHE A 1088 -15.68 5.15 10.83
N ARG A 1089 -16.71 5.35 9.99
CA ARG A 1089 -17.61 6.53 10.06
C ARG A 1089 -19.11 6.24 10.14
N LYS A 1090 -19.47 4.96 10.28
CA LYS A 1090 -20.82 4.50 9.92
C LYS A 1090 -21.85 4.66 11.03
N LEU A 1091 -21.46 4.46 12.29
CA LEU A 1091 -22.35 4.66 13.43
C LEU A 1091 -22.27 6.11 13.93
N TRP A 1092 -21.05 6.59 14.21
CA TRP A 1092 -20.81 7.96 14.66
C TRP A 1092 -19.82 8.66 13.73
N ARG A 1093 -20.16 9.88 13.32
CA ARG A 1093 -19.26 10.74 12.55
C ARG A 1093 -18.49 11.64 13.50
N LEU A 1094 -17.23 11.30 13.70
CA LEU A 1094 -16.25 12.15 14.39
C LEU A 1094 -15.50 12.97 13.35
N ASP A 1095 -16.21 13.84 12.63
CA ASP A 1095 -15.60 14.64 11.57
C ASP A 1095 -14.56 15.60 12.16
N THR A 1096 -13.37 15.61 11.57
CA THR A 1096 -12.20 16.35 12.06
C THR A 1096 -12.17 17.81 11.57
N ASN A 1097 -13.13 18.21 10.73
CA ASN A 1097 -13.28 19.54 10.16
C ASN A 1097 -14.53 20.23 10.75
N VAL A 1098 -14.48 20.60 12.02
CA VAL A 1098 -15.42 21.56 12.63
C VAL A 1098 -14.65 22.75 13.13
#